data_AF-A0A672F844-F1
#
_entry.id   AF-A0A672F844-F1
#
_cell.length_a   1.000
_cell.length_b   1.000
_cell.length_c   1.000
_cell.angle_alpha   90.00
_cell.angle_beta   90.00
_cell.angle_gamma   90.00
#
_symmetry.space_group_name_H-M   'P 1'
#
loop_
_entity.id
_entity.type
_entity.pdbx_description
1 polymer ?
#
loop_
_entity_poly.entity_id
_entity_poly.type
_entity_poly.pdbx_seq_one_letter_code
_entity_poly.pdbx_strand_id
1 'polypeptide(L)'
;MATLSQAQRDCYRGACYPPSSDLLLGRGHLLQASSTCGLSSPEIYCTPYEQRRMKCCPCDSRNPQGQLAHTIQDVLSSSGPQRWWQSKKDMNPVTLQLDLDNLYQLDNLVLSFKGPRPNALVIERTQDNGRTWQPARYMATDCQKSFPDVPTTTPIILDQTYLVLVLHENSLMDVSSPDVTGLTGLRVRMTELGDVPNLPGRALSRFYALKEVRVMGSCMCHGHANRCLPEDPVHHRNPLFTVYIVKVHPQCDCQHNTAGVHCERCMELYNDLPWKPAEEGNPHTCRRCECNNHAQRCHFDPAVYEASGQTSGGVCESCQHHTTGPKCDQCAPGYQPNPRSQMDRPDLPVENHVPSCELIMVHRPPIGAHCSDDVCVLLGSLTDACDPLTGQCLCRPHFLGRTCDQCSKGYWKPSQSDRCEPCSCDPTRSRSDICDQLTGQCLCRPGFAGRTCNECPDNTYGDPLIDCQRESCRCNTEGTLPEVCDKQTGTCLCRPGITGTRCDSCGPGRCDLFPNCDFCPSCFVTLNTQRKNLSSALEKLSPKFPSRPGTTGDLGNFGTRIRDLEASLNLIRDSISFPPNVTKKVNNALDELDNQHISVDPQLILKSLFLKVIFFLNFTSFNKCLKFAKVKVCMESHADFDLCLSHAGAFNTIKNAYDDSNNAVNKVIASGDKVKESADVRGETTDLTSQVQQGNTRDLNKLNSSMASQPDLTPVAKQVCGSTRSKPCTPLLCDGADLCPPDGSPPCNKGEKCVGALPLSKRANADAKDVKDRLDKLTGKITDTAEKVQTRPALHIQWPGKIVRPLVTVGFLLAVGPWWLWVPAGCEGPGGCEAPGGCEAPGDWGFCWL
;
A
#
# COMPACT_ATOMS: atom_id res chain seq x y z
N MET A 1 -31.75 21.60 -19.42
CA MET A 1 -31.83 20.44 -18.51
C MET A 1 -30.45 20.21 -17.93
N ALA A 2 -30.08 20.96 -16.89
CA ALA A 2 -28.72 21.03 -16.34
C ALA A 2 -28.75 20.86 -14.81
N THR A 3 -29.38 19.78 -14.34
CA THR A 3 -29.60 19.51 -12.91
C THR A 3 -29.33 18.04 -12.52
N LEU A 4 -28.44 17.33 -13.23
CA LEU A 4 -28.10 15.94 -12.91
C LEU A 4 -26.59 15.63 -12.76
N SER A 5 -25.70 16.63 -12.80
CA SER A 5 -24.25 16.38 -12.72
C SER A 5 -23.62 16.60 -11.34
N GLN A 6 -24.40 16.65 -10.24
CA GLN A 6 -23.86 17.05 -8.93
C GLN A 6 -24.21 16.16 -7.73
N ALA A 7 -24.75 14.96 -7.94
CA ALA A 7 -25.15 14.12 -6.80
C ALA A 7 -24.96 12.60 -6.98
N GLN A 8 -23.74 12.12 -7.25
CA GLN A 8 -23.42 10.73 -6.90
C GLN A 8 -21.92 10.52 -6.67
N ARG A 9 -21.37 11.19 -5.65
CA ARG A 9 -20.06 10.82 -5.11
C ARG A 9 -20.12 9.53 -4.27
N ASP A 10 -21.32 9.12 -3.86
CA ASP A 10 -21.56 7.93 -3.06
C ASP A 10 -22.23 6.83 -3.91
N CYS A 11 -21.49 5.75 -4.19
CA CYS A 11 -22.05 4.56 -4.86
C CYS A 11 -23.05 3.78 -3.99
N TYR A 12 -23.25 4.16 -2.73
CA TYR A 12 -24.07 3.38 -1.78
C TYR A 12 -25.55 3.24 -2.12
N ARG A 13 -26.12 4.13 -2.95
CA ARG A 13 -27.59 4.20 -3.20
C ARG A 13 -28.02 3.85 -4.63
N GLY A 14 -27.10 3.45 -5.50
CA GLY A 14 -27.43 3.14 -6.90
C GLY A 14 -26.21 3.29 -7.81
N ALA A 15 -26.46 3.49 -9.11
CA ALA A 15 -25.40 3.76 -10.07
C ALA A 15 -24.52 4.96 -9.66
N CYS A 16 -23.22 4.83 -9.91
CA CYS A 16 -22.24 5.88 -9.75
C CYS A 16 -21.28 5.91 -10.94
N TYR A 17 -20.85 7.12 -11.31
CA TYR A 17 -20.04 7.34 -12.51
C TYR A 17 -18.83 8.21 -12.20
N PRO A 18 -17.67 7.96 -12.84
CA PRO A 18 -16.49 8.80 -12.68
C PRO A 18 -16.69 10.21 -13.25
N PRO A 19 -15.95 11.22 -12.77
CA PRO A 19 -16.04 12.57 -13.32
C PRO A 19 -15.52 12.64 -14.76
N SER A 20 -16.24 13.39 -15.59
CA SER A 20 -15.90 13.65 -17.00
C SER A 20 -14.72 14.60 -17.15
N SER A 21 -13.81 14.31 -18.10
CA SER A 21 -12.70 15.18 -18.49
C SER A 21 -12.35 14.98 -19.97
N ASP A 22 -11.43 15.77 -20.52
CA ASP A 22 -11.04 15.69 -21.93
C ASP A 22 -10.14 14.47 -22.19
N LEU A 23 -10.66 13.49 -22.94
CA LEU A 23 -9.98 12.25 -23.30
C LEU A 23 -8.76 12.48 -24.20
N LEU A 24 -8.66 13.62 -24.88
CA LEU A 24 -7.50 13.98 -25.71
C LEU A 24 -6.26 14.39 -24.90
N LEU A 25 -6.43 14.77 -23.62
CA LEU A 25 -5.31 15.13 -22.75
C LEU A 25 -4.38 13.94 -22.54
N GLY A 26 -3.11 14.09 -22.94
CA GLY A 26 -2.13 13.00 -22.95
C GLY A 26 -2.27 12.01 -24.11
N ARG A 27 -3.28 12.16 -24.98
CA ARG A 27 -3.59 11.27 -26.12
C ARG A 27 -3.58 11.95 -27.48
N GLY A 28 -3.05 13.18 -27.59
CA GLY A 28 -3.00 13.91 -28.86
C GLY A 28 -2.39 13.12 -30.04
N HIS A 29 -1.41 12.24 -29.77
CA HIS A 29 -0.79 11.39 -30.79
C HIS A 29 -1.74 10.34 -31.40
N LEU A 30 -2.85 10.00 -30.73
CA LEU A 30 -3.88 9.08 -31.22
C LEU A 30 -4.90 9.78 -32.12
N LEU A 31 -4.90 11.12 -32.17
CA LEU A 31 -5.75 11.88 -33.06
C LEU A 31 -5.10 12.03 -34.43
N GLN A 32 -5.84 11.64 -35.46
CA GLN A 32 -5.38 11.61 -36.86
C GLN A 32 -6.37 12.36 -37.77
N ALA A 33 -5.84 12.97 -38.82
CA ALA A 33 -6.62 13.61 -39.87
C ALA A 33 -6.24 13.01 -41.23
N SER A 34 -7.22 12.71 -42.09
CA SER A 34 -6.95 12.20 -43.43
C SER A 34 -6.40 13.25 -44.41
N SER A 35 -6.51 14.54 -44.06
CA SER A 35 -6.00 15.64 -44.87
C SER A 35 -5.49 16.77 -43.99
N THR A 36 -4.32 17.29 -44.32
CA THR A 36 -3.72 18.45 -43.66
C THR A 36 -2.99 19.28 -44.72
N CYS A 37 -3.17 20.61 -44.71
CA CYS A 37 -2.53 21.49 -45.70
C CYS A 37 -1.01 21.50 -45.53
N GLY A 38 -0.29 21.64 -46.64
CA GLY A 38 1.13 21.96 -46.59
C GLY A 38 2.05 20.83 -46.13
N LEU A 39 1.60 19.56 -46.13
CA LEU A 39 2.44 18.40 -45.75
C LEU A 39 3.45 18.00 -46.84
N SER A 40 3.08 18.10 -48.13
CA SER A 40 3.97 17.75 -49.24
C SER A 40 4.74 18.96 -49.78
N SER A 41 4.07 20.11 -49.86
CA SER A 41 4.63 21.38 -50.34
C SER A 41 3.81 22.54 -49.76
N PRO A 42 4.38 23.74 -49.57
CA PRO A 42 3.61 24.90 -49.09
C PRO A 42 2.40 25.21 -49.98
N GLU A 43 1.25 25.46 -49.36
CA GLU A 43 -0.01 25.76 -50.06
C GLU A 43 -0.52 27.16 -49.69
N ILE A 44 -1.01 27.92 -50.67
CA ILE A 44 -1.64 29.23 -50.42
C ILE A 44 -3.16 29.03 -50.29
N TYR A 45 -3.75 29.53 -49.21
CA TYR A 45 -5.19 29.57 -48.99
C TYR A 45 -5.67 31.00 -48.82
N CYS A 46 -6.87 31.31 -49.31
CA CYS A 46 -7.45 32.65 -49.28
C CYS A 46 -8.80 32.65 -48.54
N THR A 47 -8.91 33.46 -47.49
CA THR A 47 -10.13 33.61 -46.68
C THR A 47 -10.70 35.01 -46.78
N PRO A 48 -12.02 35.19 -46.51
CA PRO A 48 -12.62 36.51 -46.48
C PRO A 48 -12.00 37.35 -45.34
N TYR A 49 -11.71 38.61 -45.64
CA TYR A 49 -11.15 39.58 -44.70
C TYR A 49 -11.90 40.91 -44.90
N GLU A 50 -12.55 41.42 -43.86
CA GLU A 50 -13.49 42.55 -43.97
C GLU A 50 -14.64 42.27 -44.98
N GLN A 51 -15.52 43.25 -45.24
CA GLN A 51 -16.73 43.01 -46.06
C GLN A 51 -16.47 42.75 -47.56
N ARG A 52 -15.28 43.08 -48.10
CA ARG A 52 -14.97 42.96 -49.55
C ARG A 52 -13.51 42.61 -49.90
N ARG A 53 -12.67 42.22 -48.94
CA ARG A 53 -11.27 41.86 -49.20
C ARG A 53 -11.03 40.38 -48.92
N MET A 54 -9.92 39.86 -49.41
CA MET A 54 -9.46 38.51 -49.11
C MET A 54 -8.04 38.58 -48.57
N LYS A 55 -7.73 37.72 -47.61
CA LYS A 55 -6.38 37.52 -47.08
C LYS A 55 -5.90 36.15 -47.52
N CYS A 56 -4.79 36.12 -48.24
CA CYS A 56 -4.15 34.87 -48.66
C CYS A 56 -2.90 34.62 -47.81
N CYS A 57 -2.80 33.44 -47.21
CA CYS A 57 -1.69 33.04 -46.35
C CYS A 57 -1.10 31.71 -46.83
N PRO A 58 0.22 31.49 -46.68
CA PRO A 58 0.83 30.18 -46.85
C PRO A 58 0.52 29.26 -45.66
N CYS A 59 0.28 27.98 -45.96
CA CYS A 59 0.28 26.87 -45.03
C CYS A 59 1.46 25.96 -45.36
N ASP A 60 2.35 25.73 -44.39
CA ASP A 60 3.49 24.83 -44.50
C ASP A 60 3.61 24.01 -43.21
N SER A 61 3.06 22.80 -43.26
CA SER A 61 2.97 21.88 -42.11
C SER A 61 4.09 20.83 -42.09
N ARG A 62 5.13 20.97 -42.94
CA ARG A 62 6.30 20.07 -42.95
C ARG A 62 7.11 20.15 -41.65
N ASN A 63 7.07 21.30 -40.98
CA ASN A 63 7.61 21.48 -39.63
C ASN A 63 6.46 21.79 -38.66
N PRO A 64 5.99 20.82 -37.86
CA PRO A 64 4.86 21.00 -36.94
C PRO A 64 4.99 22.17 -35.96
N GLN A 65 6.22 22.56 -35.60
CA GLN A 65 6.46 23.68 -34.69
C GLN A 65 6.43 25.06 -35.39
N GLY A 66 6.47 25.07 -36.72
CA GLY A 66 6.47 26.29 -37.53
C GLY A 66 5.22 27.14 -37.32
N GLN A 67 5.33 28.46 -37.49
CA GLN A 67 4.18 29.38 -37.34
C GLN A 67 3.13 29.23 -38.46
N LEU A 68 3.52 28.65 -39.59
CA LEU A 68 2.65 28.39 -40.75
C LEU A 68 2.11 26.95 -40.77
N ALA A 69 2.41 26.16 -39.72
CA ALA A 69 1.96 24.79 -39.61
C ALA A 69 0.56 24.73 -38.99
N HIS A 70 -0.29 23.88 -39.56
CA HIS A 70 -1.68 23.68 -39.15
C HIS A 70 -1.98 22.18 -39.04
N THR A 71 -1.16 21.49 -38.24
CA THR A 71 -1.24 20.04 -38.03
C THR A 71 -2.42 19.66 -37.14
N ILE A 72 -2.80 18.38 -37.13
CA ILE A 72 -3.94 17.93 -36.32
C ILE A 72 -3.72 18.15 -34.81
N GLN A 73 -2.47 18.26 -34.35
CA GLN A 73 -2.17 18.46 -32.93
C GLN A 73 -2.38 19.91 -32.47
N ASP A 74 -2.56 20.82 -33.42
CA ASP A 74 -2.88 22.22 -33.15
C ASP A 74 -4.31 22.43 -32.64
N VAL A 75 -5.16 21.37 -32.62
CA VAL A 75 -6.52 21.42 -32.03
C VAL A 75 -6.58 21.15 -30.53
N LEU A 76 -5.46 20.71 -29.95
CA LEU A 76 -5.39 20.43 -28.52
C LEU A 76 -5.42 21.75 -27.74
N SER A 77 -6.17 21.78 -26.63
CA SER A 77 -6.27 22.97 -25.77
C SER A 77 -4.92 23.48 -25.27
N SER A 78 -3.92 22.59 -25.15
CA SER A 78 -2.54 22.92 -24.78
C SER A 78 -1.74 23.67 -25.85
N SER A 79 -2.17 23.65 -27.12
CA SER A 79 -1.43 24.27 -28.25
C SER A 79 -1.59 25.80 -28.31
N GLY A 80 -2.53 26.36 -27.54
CA GLY A 80 -2.75 27.80 -27.39
C GLY A 80 -3.75 28.40 -28.39
N PRO A 81 -4.28 29.60 -28.11
CA PRO A 81 -5.50 30.12 -28.74
C PRO A 81 -5.34 30.58 -30.20
N GLN A 82 -4.11 30.59 -30.74
CA GLN A 82 -3.81 31.03 -32.11
C GLN A 82 -3.43 29.87 -33.04
N ARG A 83 -3.36 28.64 -32.53
CA ARG A 83 -3.12 27.42 -33.32
C ARG A 83 -4.47 26.84 -33.78
N TRP A 84 -4.46 26.18 -34.94
CA TRP A 84 -5.61 25.44 -35.48
C TRP A 84 -5.12 24.39 -36.47
N TRP A 85 -5.88 23.31 -36.63
CA TRP A 85 -5.70 22.35 -37.72
C TRP A 85 -6.43 22.81 -38.98
N GLN A 86 -5.84 22.56 -40.14
CA GLN A 86 -6.45 22.88 -41.44
C GLN A 86 -6.23 21.77 -42.48
N SER A 87 -7.32 21.37 -43.13
CA SER A 87 -7.30 20.43 -44.26
C SER A 87 -6.77 21.05 -45.56
N LYS A 88 -6.43 20.20 -46.53
CA LYS A 88 -6.06 20.64 -47.88
C LYS A 88 -7.22 21.37 -48.57
N LYS A 89 -6.90 22.36 -49.41
CA LYS A 89 -7.94 23.10 -50.17
C LYS A 89 -8.77 22.16 -51.05
N ASP A 90 -10.07 22.42 -51.11
CA ASP A 90 -11.05 21.74 -51.95
C ASP A 90 -11.09 20.20 -51.77
N MET A 91 -10.56 19.70 -50.65
CA MET A 91 -10.59 18.28 -50.31
C MET A 91 -11.87 17.93 -49.56
N ASN A 92 -12.62 16.95 -50.06
CA ASN A 92 -13.86 16.46 -49.46
C ASN A 92 -14.12 15.03 -49.97
N PRO A 93 -14.44 14.04 -49.11
CA PRO A 93 -14.58 14.11 -47.65
C PRO A 93 -13.26 14.16 -46.88
N VAL A 94 -13.30 14.69 -45.66
CA VAL A 94 -12.18 14.70 -44.71
C VAL A 94 -12.62 14.05 -43.40
N THR A 95 -11.76 13.21 -42.83
CA THR A 95 -12.04 12.45 -41.61
C THR A 95 -11.04 12.81 -40.52
N LEU A 96 -11.56 13.05 -39.32
CA LEU A 96 -10.79 13.05 -38.08
C LEU A 96 -11.08 11.77 -37.34
N GLN A 97 -10.06 11.07 -36.88
CA GLN A 97 -10.19 9.80 -36.19
C GLN A 97 -9.37 9.84 -34.90
N LEU A 98 -10.02 9.49 -33.80
CA LEU A 98 -9.42 9.29 -32.49
C LEU A 98 -9.58 7.81 -32.15
N ASP A 99 -8.48 7.09 -32.09
CA ASP A 99 -8.46 5.69 -31.68
C ASP A 99 -8.09 5.62 -30.19
N LEU A 100 -8.99 5.11 -29.36
CA LEU A 100 -8.73 4.95 -27.93
C LEU A 100 -8.19 3.53 -27.69
N ASP A 101 -7.29 3.41 -26.73
CA ASP A 101 -6.64 2.18 -26.32
C ASP A 101 -7.53 1.28 -25.45
N ASN A 102 -8.69 1.81 -25.04
CA ASN A 102 -9.60 1.15 -24.11
C ASN A 102 -11.04 1.65 -24.29
N LEU A 103 -11.99 1.09 -23.52
CA LEU A 103 -13.39 1.49 -23.54
C LEU A 103 -13.64 2.70 -22.63
N TYR A 104 -14.21 3.77 -23.20
CA TYR A 104 -14.54 5.01 -22.51
C TYR A 104 -16.00 5.36 -22.68
N GLN A 105 -16.55 6.11 -21.72
CA GLN A 105 -17.86 6.72 -21.83
C GLN A 105 -17.71 8.12 -22.41
N LEU A 106 -18.51 8.44 -23.44
CA LEU A 106 -18.54 9.76 -24.07
C LEU A 106 -19.69 10.58 -23.49
N ASP A 107 -19.37 11.73 -22.93
CA ASP A 107 -20.36 12.66 -22.40
C ASP A 107 -20.68 13.75 -23.42
N ASN A 108 -19.64 14.35 -24.03
CA ASN A 108 -19.81 15.43 -25.02
C ASN A 108 -18.62 15.51 -25.99
N LEU A 109 -18.90 15.82 -27.26
CA LEU A 109 -17.91 16.18 -28.28
C LEU A 109 -18.07 17.65 -28.68
N VAL A 110 -17.04 18.46 -28.47
CA VAL A 110 -17.01 19.87 -28.86
C VAL A 110 -16.05 20.07 -30.03
N LEU A 111 -16.56 20.58 -31.15
CA LEU A 111 -15.80 20.96 -32.34
C LEU A 111 -15.86 22.48 -32.54
N SER A 112 -14.73 23.16 -32.41
CA SER A 112 -14.62 24.61 -32.56
C SER A 112 -13.98 24.96 -33.91
N PHE A 113 -14.79 25.46 -34.85
CA PHE A 113 -14.32 25.79 -36.20
C PHE A 113 -13.71 27.20 -36.28
N LYS A 114 -12.58 27.33 -37.00
CA LYS A 114 -11.94 28.62 -37.28
C LYS A 114 -12.54 29.34 -38.50
N GLY A 115 -13.20 28.58 -39.37
CA GLY A 115 -13.84 29.02 -40.61
C GLY A 115 -15.31 28.55 -40.70
N PRO A 116 -15.92 28.54 -41.90
CA PRO A 116 -17.30 28.07 -42.07
C PRO A 116 -17.43 26.61 -41.64
N ARG A 117 -18.52 26.31 -40.93
CA ARG A 117 -18.86 24.94 -40.53
C ARG A 117 -19.14 24.08 -41.77
N PRO A 118 -18.86 22.77 -41.74
CA PRO A 118 -19.27 21.85 -42.80
C PRO A 118 -20.77 21.95 -43.07
N ASN A 119 -21.17 21.87 -44.34
CA ASN A 119 -22.60 21.80 -44.69
C ASN A 119 -23.19 20.43 -44.34
N ALA A 120 -22.35 19.39 -44.26
CA ALA A 120 -22.75 18.07 -43.80
C ALA A 120 -21.56 17.36 -43.13
N LEU A 121 -21.83 16.66 -42.02
CA LEU A 121 -20.88 15.78 -41.32
C LEU A 121 -21.60 14.62 -40.63
N VAL A 122 -20.85 13.56 -40.38
CA VAL A 122 -21.28 12.36 -39.64
C VAL A 122 -20.31 12.10 -38.52
N ILE A 123 -20.83 11.82 -37.33
CA ILE A 123 -20.04 11.34 -36.19
C ILE A 123 -20.28 9.84 -36.10
N GLU A 124 -19.20 9.07 -36.13
CA GLU A 124 -19.18 7.61 -36.03
C GLU A 124 -18.42 7.20 -34.76
N ARG A 125 -18.86 6.11 -34.13
CA ARG A 125 -18.20 5.50 -32.97
C ARG A 125 -17.86 4.04 -33.28
N THR A 126 -16.83 3.52 -32.61
CA THR A 126 -16.47 2.10 -32.65
C THR A 126 -16.43 1.55 -31.22
N GLN A 127 -16.76 0.26 -31.07
CA GLN A 127 -16.68 -0.47 -29.79
C GLN A 127 -15.71 -1.65 -29.87
N ASP A 128 -15.18 -1.93 -31.07
CA ASP A 128 -14.39 -3.10 -31.41
C ASP A 128 -13.03 -2.70 -32.00
N ASN A 129 -12.45 -1.62 -31.46
CA ASN A 129 -11.13 -1.08 -31.82
C ASN A 129 -11.00 -0.79 -33.32
N GLY A 130 -12.03 -0.18 -33.90
CA GLY A 130 -12.02 0.33 -35.28
C GLY A 130 -12.38 -0.70 -36.35
N ARG A 131 -12.78 -1.93 -35.99
CA ARG A 131 -13.22 -2.97 -36.94
C ARG A 131 -14.58 -2.64 -37.56
N THR A 132 -15.52 -2.16 -36.74
CA THR A 132 -16.81 -1.66 -37.19
C THR A 132 -17.04 -0.24 -36.70
N TRP A 133 -17.69 0.56 -37.55
CA TRP A 133 -18.01 1.95 -37.28
C TRP A 133 -19.51 2.14 -37.42
N GLN A 134 -20.13 2.60 -36.35
CA GLN A 134 -21.56 2.86 -36.30
C GLN A 134 -21.79 4.37 -36.25
N PRO A 135 -22.67 4.92 -37.11
CA PRO A 135 -23.05 6.33 -37.02
C PRO A 135 -23.71 6.62 -35.67
N ALA A 136 -23.21 7.61 -34.95
CA ALA A 136 -23.82 8.13 -33.72
C ALA A 136 -24.75 9.31 -34.01
N ARG A 137 -24.37 10.20 -34.95
CA ARG A 137 -25.18 11.38 -35.30
C ARG A 137 -24.87 11.91 -36.70
N TYR A 138 -25.91 12.31 -37.42
CA TYR A 138 -25.80 13.02 -38.70
C TYR A 138 -26.14 14.50 -38.51
N MET A 139 -25.40 15.38 -39.17
CA MET A 139 -25.63 16.82 -39.13
C MET A 139 -25.53 17.38 -40.54
N ALA A 140 -26.52 18.17 -40.95
CA ALA A 140 -26.51 18.86 -42.24
C ALA A 140 -27.27 20.18 -42.19
N THR A 141 -26.94 21.10 -43.11
CA THR A 141 -27.74 22.31 -43.38
C THR A 141 -28.97 21.97 -44.22
N ASP A 142 -28.87 21.00 -45.11
CA ASP A 142 -29.97 20.42 -45.89
C ASP A 142 -29.97 18.89 -45.74
N CYS A 143 -30.79 18.41 -44.81
CA CYS A 143 -30.85 17.01 -44.40
C CYS A 143 -31.29 16.10 -45.55
N GLN A 144 -32.32 16.52 -46.29
CA GLN A 144 -32.91 15.73 -47.36
C GLN A 144 -31.95 15.59 -48.54
N LYS A 145 -31.14 16.63 -48.79
CA LYS A 145 -30.15 16.62 -49.86
C LYS A 145 -28.91 15.81 -49.50
N SER A 146 -28.36 16.01 -48.30
CA SER A 146 -27.08 15.41 -47.89
C SER A 146 -27.24 13.97 -47.39
N PHE A 147 -28.36 13.63 -46.75
CA PHE A 147 -28.63 12.32 -46.16
C PHE A 147 -30.11 11.93 -46.36
N PRO A 148 -30.56 11.64 -47.60
CA PRO A 148 -31.97 11.42 -47.93
C PRO A 148 -32.62 10.23 -47.21
N ASP A 149 -31.83 9.22 -46.86
CA ASP A 149 -32.30 7.96 -46.26
C ASP A 149 -32.32 8.00 -44.72
N VAL A 150 -31.92 9.11 -44.10
CA VAL A 150 -31.81 9.24 -42.63
C VAL A 150 -33.01 9.99 -42.05
N PRO A 151 -33.73 9.43 -41.04
CA PRO A 151 -34.85 10.11 -40.42
C PRO A 151 -34.46 11.43 -39.72
N THR A 152 -35.27 12.47 -39.90
CA THR A 152 -35.09 13.80 -39.26
C THR A 152 -35.87 13.97 -37.94
N THR A 153 -36.72 13.02 -37.58
CA THR A 153 -37.46 13.02 -36.31
C THR A 153 -36.56 12.68 -35.13
N THR A 154 -36.72 13.39 -34.00
CA THR A 154 -36.07 13.05 -32.73
C THR A 154 -36.44 11.62 -32.31
N PRO A 155 -35.46 10.80 -31.90
CA PRO A 155 -35.66 9.38 -31.68
C PRO A 155 -36.58 9.12 -30.49
N ILE A 156 -37.42 8.09 -30.60
CA ILE A 156 -38.31 7.61 -29.53
C ILE A 156 -37.55 6.66 -28.58
N ILE A 157 -36.45 6.05 -29.06
CA ILE A 157 -35.60 5.09 -28.37
C ILE A 157 -34.16 5.60 -28.41
N LEU A 158 -33.42 5.47 -27.31
CA LEU A 158 -32.05 5.99 -27.12
C LEU A 158 -31.05 5.64 -28.24
N ASP A 159 -31.18 4.46 -28.82
CA ASP A 159 -30.27 3.85 -29.81
C ASP A 159 -30.61 4.20 -31.28
N GLN A 160 -31.57 5.09 -31.53
CA GLN A 160 -31.93 5.48 -32.90
C GLN A 160 -31.09 6.65 -33.40
N THR A 161 -30.41 6.44 -34.53
CA THR A 161 -29.72 7.50 -35.27
C THR A 161 -30.72 8.51 -35.83
N TYR A 162 -30.45 9.78 -35.61
CA TYR A 162 -31.28 10.87 -36.10
C TYR A 162 -30.43 12.01 -36.63
N LEU A 163 -31.06 12.83 -37.47
CA LEU A 163 -30.40 13.93 -38.17
C LEU A 163 -30.76 15.27 -37.53
N VAL A 164 -29.74 16.09 -37.22
CA VAL A 164 -29.91 17.44 -36.66
C VAL A 164 -29.75 18.52 -37.73
N LEU A 165 -30.78 19.36 -37.89
CA LEU A 165 -30.74 20.60 -38.67
C LEU A 165 -29.83 21.63 -37.97
N VAL A 166 -28.77 22.05 -38.64
CA VAL A 166 -27.86 23.08 -38.11
C VAL A 166 -28.46 24.46 -38.37
N LEU A 167 -29.10 25.07 -37.37
CA LEU A 167 -29.56 26.46 -37.44
C LEU A 167 -28.37 27.45 -37.30
N HIS A 168 -28.51 28.61 -37.91
CA HIS A 168 -27.44 29.60 -38.12
C HIS A 168 -27.05 30.43 -36.87
N GLU A 169 -27.35 29.96 -35.66
CA GLU A 169 -27.03 30.66 -34.40
C GLU A 169 -25.87 30.02 -33.62
N ASN A 170 -25.19 30.85 -32.82
CA ASN A 170 -24.00 30.54 -32.01
C ASN A 170 -24.30 29.56 -30.85
N SER A 171 -24.69 28.34 -31.15
CA SER A 171 -24.72 27.26 -30.16
C SER A 171 -23.40 26.50 -30.17
N LEU A 172 -22.79 26.36 -28.99
CA LEU A 172 -21.83 25.29 -28.70
C LEU A 172 -22.44 23.97 -29.21
N MET A 173 -21.68 23.23 -30.03
CA MET A 173 -22.09 21.88 -30.39
C MET A 173 -21.93 21.00 -29.15
N ASP A 174 -23.05 20.74 -28.48
CA ASP A 174 -23.15 19.78 -27.38
C ASP A 174 -23.71 18.47 -27.97
N VAL A 175 -22.83 17.50 -28.16
CA VAL A 175 -23.21 16.15 -28.60
C VAL A 175 -23.30 15.27 -27.37
N SER A 176 -24.37 15.47 -26.58
CA SER A 176 -24.76 14.51 -25.55
C SER A 176 -25.30 13.25 -26.23
N SER A 177 -24.61 12.14 -26.05
CA SER A 177 -25.08 10.80 -26.42
C SER A 177 -25.75 10.19 -25.19
N PRO A 178 -27.04 9.83 -25.25
CA PRO A 178 -27.69 9.15 -24.14
C PRO A 178 -27.39 7.64 -24.07
N ASP A 179 -26.55 7.10 -24.97
CA ASP A 179 -26.21 5.66 -24.96
C ASP A 179 -25.30 5.25 -23.81
N VAL A 180 -25.76 4.26 -23.03
CA VAL A 180 -25.04 3.56 -21.94
C VAL A 180 -23.87 2.70 -22.46
N THR A 181 -23.60 2.70 -23.77
CA THR A 181 -22.61 1.83 -24.40
C THR A 181 -21.32 2.60 -24.69
N GLY A 182 -20.20 2.13 -24.14
CA GLY A 182 -18.91 2.81 -24.26
C GLY A 182 -18.39 2.82 -25.70
N LEU A 183 -17.30 3.53 -25.94
CA LEU A 183 -16.59 3.58 -27.22
C LEU A 183 -15.10 3.31 -27.04
N THR A 184 -14.50 2.70 -28.05
CA THR A 184 -13.05 2.50 -28.19
C THR A 184 -12.45 3.43 -29.24
N GLY A 185 -13.26 4.30 -29.85
CA GLY A 185 -12.80 5.25 -30.84
C GLY A 185 -13.93 6.10 -31.39
N LEU A 186 -13.57 7.27 -31.91
CA LEU A 186 -14.47 8.29 -32.41
C LEU A 186 -13.96 8.79 -33.76
N ARG A 187 -14.85 8.89 -34.75
CA ARG A 187 -14.52 9.41 -36.08
C ARG A 187 -15.52 10.47 -36.50
N VAL A 188 -15.02 11.63 -36.91
CA VAL A 188 -15.82 12.71 -37.48
C VAL A 188 -15.54 12.77 -38.97
N ARG A 189 -16.54 12.47 -39.79
CA ARG A 189 -16.46 12.47 -41.25
C ARG A 189 -17.20 13.68 -41.80
N MET A 190 -16.45 14.68 -42.24
CA MET A 190 -16.98 15.87 -42.88
C MET A 190 -17.17 15.58 -44.37
N THR A 191 -18.41 15.67 -44.85
CA THR A 191 -18.82 15.19 -46.18
C THR A 191 -19.22 16.29 -47.14
N GLU A 192 -19.49 17.51 -46.66
CA GLU A 192 -19.69 18.69 -47.51
C GLU A 192 -18.98 19.91 -46.95
N LEU A 193 -18.29 20.65 -47.83
CA LEU A 193 -17.58 21.88 -47.46
C LEU A 193 -18.58 23.01 -47.16
N GLY A 194 -18.26 23.82 -46.16
CA GLY A 194 -19.04 25.01 -45.83
C GLY A 194 -19.08 26.03 -46.96
N ASP A 195 -20.10 26.89 -46.95
CA ASP A 195 -20.24 27.96 -47.92
C ASP A 195 -19.30 29.14 -47.64
N VAL A 196 -18.77 29.73 -48.70
CA VAL A 196 -17.90 30.91 -48.65
C VAL A 196 -18.56 32.05 -49.46
N PRO A 197 -18.41 33.32 -49.04
CA PRO A 197 -18.98 34.45 -49.76
C PRO A 197 -18.54 34.49 -51.23
N ASN A 198 -19.47 34.69 -52.16
CA ASN A 198 -19.13 34.87 -53.57
C ASN A 198 -18.59 36.29 -53.80
N LEU A 199 -17.34 36.41 -54.26
CA LEU A 199 -16.70 37.68 -54.58
C LEU A 199 -16.41 37.71 -56.09
N PRO A 200 -16.94 38.69 -56.85
CA PRO A 200 -16.76 38.74 -58.30
C PRO A 200 -15.27 38.87 -58.66
N GLY A 201 -14.77 37.93 -59.47
CA GLY A 201 -13.38 37.88 -59.92
C GLY A 201 -12.35 37.37 -58.90
N ARG A 202 -12.77 36.87 -57.72
CA ARG A 202 -11.88 36.33 -56.69
C ARG A 202 -12.44 35.02 -56.13
N ALA A 203 -11.67 33.94 -56.24
CA ALA A 203 -12.02 32.64 -55.65
C ALA A 203 -11.49 32.55 -54.21
N LEU A 204 -12.40 32.46 -53.23
CA LEU A 204 -12.04 32.10 -51.86
C LEU A 204 -11.77 30.58 -51.78
N SER A 205 -10.79 30.19 -50.97
CA SER A 205 -10.48 28.78 -50.76
C SER A 205 -11.50 28.13 -49.85
N ARG A 206 -11.96 26.92 -50.20
CA ARG A 206 -12.81 26.10 -49.33
C ARG A 206 -11.95 25.02 -48.67
N PHE A 207 -12.06 24.89 -47.36
CA PHE A 207 -11.34 23.91 -46.56
C PHE A 207 -11.99 23.81 -45.17
N TYR A 208 -11.75 22.71 -44.48
CA TYR A 208 -12.06 22.54 -43.06
C TYR A 208 -10.93 23.08 -42.18
N ALA A 209 -11.28 23.79 -41.11
CA ALA A 209 -10.33 24.28 -40.12
C ALA A 209 -10.93 24.28 -38.71
N LEU A 210 -10.24 23.64 -37.76
CA LEU A 210 -10.66 23.51 -36.36
C LEU A 210 -9.64 24.17 -35.44
N LYS A 211 -10.11 25.08 -34.61
CA LYS A 211 -9.36 25.74 -33.55
C LYS A 211 -9.17 24.82 -32.35
N GLU A 212 -10.20 24.05 -32.01
CA GLU A 212 -10.20 23.19 -30.83
C GLU A 212 -11.09 21.96 -31.05
N VAL A 213 -10.64 20.82 -30.56
CA VAL A 213 -11.45 19.61 -30.40
C VAL A 213 -11.35 19.19 -28.94
N ARG A 214 -12.49 19.01 -28.27
CA ARG A 214 -12.58 18.45 -26.92
C ARG A 214 -13.47 17.23 -26.93
N VAL A 215 -12.96 16.12 -26.40
CA VAL A 215 -13.71 14.86 -26.28
C VAL A 215 -13.95 14.62 -24.80
N MET A 216 -15.04 15.17 -24.27
CA MET A 216 -15.39 15.04 -22.87
C MET A 216 -15.94 13.64 -22.60
N GLY A 217 -15.33 12.94 -21.66
CA GLY A 217 -15.73 11.59 -21.29
C GLY A 217 -15.08 11.11 -19.99
N SER A 218 -15.41 9.90 -19.60
CA SER A 218 -14.92 9.24 -18.39
C SER A 218 -14.57 7.76 -18.68
N CYS A 219 -13.95 7.05 -17.74
CA CYS A 219 -13.79 5.60 -17.89
C CYS A 219 -15.15 4.90 -17.80
N MET A 220 -15.36 3.90 -18.65
CA MET A 220 -16.59 3.11 -18.65
C MET A 220 -16.55 2.09 -17.51
N CYS A 221 -17.46 2.24 -16.52
CA CYS A 221 -17.51 1.37 -15.33
C CYS A 221 -18.90 0.74 -15.08
N HIS A 222 -19.82 0.81 -16.05
CA HIS A 222 -21.18 0.28 -15.96
C HIS A 222 -21.97 0.71 -14.71
N GLY A 223 -21.67 1.90 -14.16
CA GLY A 223 -22.33 2.42 -12.97
C GLY A 223 -21.80 1.87 -11.63
N HIS A 224 -20.72 1.08 -11.63
CA HIS A 224 -20.14 0.45 -10.43
C HIS A 224 -18.88 1.14 -9.90
N ALA A 225 -18.49 2.31 -10.41
CA ALA A 225 -17.35 3.05 -9.87
C ALA A 225 -17.53 4.57 -10.02
N ASN A 226 -17.14 5.31 -9.00
CA ASN A 226 -17.14 6.77 -8.98
C ASN A 226 -15.78 7.39 -9.35
N ARG A 227 -14.76 6.58 -9.64
CA ARG A 227 -13.41 7.02 -10.02
C ARG A 227 -12.67 5.95 -10.82
N CYS A 228 -11.66 6.42 -11.57
CA CYS A 228 -10.70 5.57 -12.29
C CYS A 228 -9.36 5.58 -11.54
N LEU A 229 -8.69 4.43 -11.47
CA LEU A 229 -7.36 4.30 -10.89
C LEU A 229 -6.30 4.87 -11.85
N PRO A 230 -5.32 5.64 -11.34
CA PRO A 230 -4.15 6.00 -12.13
C PRO A 230 -3.34 4.74 -12.50
N GLU A 231 -2.67 4.73 -13.66
CA GLU A 231 -1.67 3.70 -13.94
C GLU A 231 -0.59 3.75 -12.86
N ASP A 232 -0.06 2.58 -12.48
CA ASP A 232 1.04 2.47 -11.52
C ASP A 232 2.11 3.51 -11.85
N PRO A 233 2.59 4.29 -10.86
CA PRO A 233 3.64 5.25 -11.10
C PRO A 233 4.91 4.47 -11.43
N VAL A 234 5.17 4.29 -12.73
CA VAL A 234 6.49 3.97 -13.24
C VAL A 234 7.42 4.99 -12.59
N HIS A 235 8.29 4.51 -11.71
CA HIS A 235 9.30 5.30 -11.02
C HIS A 235 10.30 5.85 -12.05
N HIS A 236 9.89 6.87 -12.79
CA HIS A 236 10.80 7.72 -13.51
C HIS A 236 11.55 8.54 -12.48
N ARG A 237 12.85 8.24 -12.35
CA ARG A 237 13.82 9.00 -11.56
C ARG A 237 13.89 10.45 -12.04
N ASN A 238 12.99 11.32 -11.59
CA ASN A 238 13.27 12.74 -11.46
C ASN A 238 12.17 13.46 -10.66
N PRO A 239 12.44 13.92 -9.42
CA PRO A 239 11.44 14.52 -8.54
C PRO A 239 11.25 16.03 -8.74
N LEU A 240 11.58 16.60 -9.90
CA LEU A 240 11.64 18.07 -10.06
C LEU A 240 10.68 18.72 -11.04
N PHE A 241 9.90 17.99 -11.85
CA PHE A 241 8.83 18.62 -12.66
C PHE A 241 7.83 17.55 -13.18
N THR A 242 7.01 17.00 -12.29
CA THR A 242 5.85 16.21 -12.74
C THR A 242 4.69 17.18 -12.95
N VAL A 243 4.57 17.71 -14.17
CA VAL A 243 3.31 18.33 -14.61
C VAL A 243 2.26 17.22 -14.54
N TYR A 244 1.32 17.32 -13.60
CA TYR A 244 0.15 16.45 -13.52
C TYR A 244 -0.69 16.67 -14.79
N ILE A 245 -0.35 15.99 -15.88
CA ILE A 245 -1.26 15.88 -17.01
C ILE A 245 -2.43 15.02 -16.50
N VAL A 246 -3.58 15.65 -16.28
CA VAL A 246 -4.81 15.00 -15.83
C VAL A 246 -5.36 14.14 -16.97
N LYS A 247 -4.71 12.99 -17.22
CA LYS A 247 -5.12 11.96 -18.17
C LYS A 247 -6.26 11.15 -17.55
N VAL A 248 -7.37 10.98 -18.27
CA VAL A 248 -8.41 10.02 -17.86
C VAL A 248 -7.87 8.61 -18.06
N HIS A 249 -7.76 7.83 -16.98
CA HIS A 249 -7.28 6.46 -17.01
C HIS A 249 -8.43 5.48 -17.25
N PRO A 250 -8.20 4.32 -17.90
CA PRO A 250 -9.28 3.39 -18.24
C PRO A 250 -9.72 2.47 -17.10
N GLN A 251 -8.85 2.20 -16.12
CA GLN A 251 -9.11 1.21 -15.07
C GLN A 251 -10.08 1.78 -14.03
N CYS A 252 -11.22 1.12 -13.83
CA CYS A 252 -12.19 1.49 -12.81
C CYS A 252 -11.75 1.03 -11.41
N ASP A 253 -12.06 1.84 -10.39
CA ASP A 253 -12.03 1.43 -8.98
C ASP A 253 -13.37 0.78 -8.62
N CYS A 254 -13.53 -0.49 -8.98
CA CYS A 254 -14.80 -1.19 -8.94
C CYS A 254 -15.36 -1.34 -7.52
N GLN A 255 -16.64 -1.00 -7.37
CA GLN A 255 -17.45 -1.17 -6.17
C GLN A 255 -18.56 -2.20 -6.45
N HIS A 256 -19.60 -2.27 -5.62
CA HIS A 256 -20.74 -3.19 -5.82
C HIS A 256 -20.33 -4.67 -5.95
N ASN A 257 -19.20 -5.05 -5.34
CA ASN A 257 -18.57 -6.38 -5.47
C ASN A 257 -18.34 -6.81 -6.92
N THR A 258 -18.10 -5.85 -7.81
CA THR A 258 -17.72 -6.08 -9.20
C THR A 258 -16.19 -6.08 -9.34
N ALA A 259 -15.71 -6.60 -10.46
CA ALA A 259 -14.32 -6.69 -10.81
C ALA A 259 -14.17 -6.59 -12.34
N GLY A 260 -12.93 -6.38 -12.80
CA GLY A 260 -12.63 -6.15 -14.22
C GLY A 260 -12.04 -4.76 -14.45
N VAL A 261 -11.68 -4.45 -15.70
CA VAL A 261 -11.17 -3.11 -16.06
C VAL A 261 -12.32 -2.09 -16.05
N HIS A 262 -13.52 -2.55 -16.41
CA HIS A 262 -14.75 -1.78 -16.58
C HIS A 262 -15.84 -2.19 -15.58
N CYS A 263 -15.50 -3.00 -14.57
CA CYS A 263 -16.47 -3.58 -13.64
C CYS A 263 -17.51 -4.48 -14.33
N GLU A 264 -17.11 -5.14 -15.41
CA GLU A 264 -17.92 -5.94 -16.32
C GLU A 264 -18.24 -7.36 -15.82
N ARG A 265 -17.76 -7.72 -14.63
CA ARG A 265 -18.02 -9.02 -14.00
C ARG A 265 -18.11 -8.89 -12.49
N CYS A 266 -18.62 -9.92 -11.82
CA CYS A 266 -18.59 -9.99 -10.36
C CYS A 266 -17.19 -10.40 -9.84
N MET A 267 -16.87 -9.97 -8.62
CA MET A 267 -15.67 -10.38 -7.90
C MET A 267 -15.70 -11.89 -7.62
N GLU A 268 -14.52 -12.50 -7.45
CA GLU A 268 -14.42 -13.90 -7.02
C GLU A 268 -15.26 -14.12 -5.75
N LEU A 269 -16.05 -15.21 -5.73
CA LEU A 269 -17.00 -15.55 -4.66
C LEU A 269 -18.30 -14.70 -4.61
N TYR A 270 -18.54 -13.79 -5.57
CA TYR A 270 -19.76 -12.97 -5.65
C TYR A 270 -20.67 -13.29 -6.84
N ASN A 271 -20.65 -14.54 -7.31
CA ASN A 271 -21.39 -14.99 -8.49
C ASN A 271 -22.73 -15.68 -8.15
N ASP A 272 -23.41 -15.25 -7.08
CA ASP A 272 -24.68 -15.87 -6.66
C ASP A 272 -25.91 -15.36 -7.45
N LEU A 273 -25.74 -14.21 -8.12
CA LEU A 273 -26.69 -13.61 -9.04
C LEU A 273 -25.96 -13.25 -10.35
N PRO A 274 -26.68 -13.18 -11.49
CA PRO A 274 -26.07 -12.76 -12.73
C PRO A 274 -25.67 -11.27 -12.65
N TRP A 275 -24.49 -10.95 -13.19
CA TRP A 275 -24.01 -9.56 -13.27
C TRP A 275 -24.97 -8.70 -14.10
N LYS A 276 -25.17 -7.45 -13.68
CA LYS A 276 -25.93 -6.41 -14.39
C LYS A 276 -25.31 -5.05 -14.13
N PRO A 277 -25.37 -4.10 -15.09
CA PRO A 277 -24.98 -2.72 -14.85
C PRO A 277 -25.84 -2.09 -13.75
N ALA A 278 -25.29 -1.13 -13.02
CA ALA A 278 -26.04 -0.42 -11.99
C ALA A 278 -27.05 0.58 -12.62
N GLU A 279 -28.22 0.70 -12.00
CA GLU A 279 -29.29 1.60 -12.40
C GLU A 279 -29.58 2.64 -11.29
N GLU A 280 -30.37 3.67 -11.64
CA GLU A 280 -30.80 4.67 -10.67
C GLU A 280 -31.71 4.02 -9.62
N GLY A 281 -31.27 4.05 -8.35
CA GLY A 281 -31.98 3.42 -7.23
C GLY A 281 -31.72 1.92 -7.04
N ASN A 282 -31.03 1.23 -7.97
CA ASN A 282 -30.62 -0.16 -7.80
C ASN A 282 -29.16 -0.37 -8.25
N PRO A 283 -28.21 -0.58 -7.32
CA PRO A 283 -26.80 -0.73 -7.67
C PRO A 283 -26.47 -2.07 -8.35
N HIS A 284 -27.41 -3.02 -8.40
CA HIS A 284 -27.20 -4.37 -8.92
C HIS A 284 -25.93 -5.05 -8.35
N THR A 285 -25.68 -4.81 -7.06
CA THR A 285 -24.53 -5.34 -6.34
C THR A 285 -24.43 -6.85 -6.47
N CYS A 286 -23.26 -7.33 -6.91
CA CYS A 286 -22.96 -8.75 -6.98
C CYS A 286 -23.08 -9.38 -5.59
N ARG A 287 -23.78 -10.51 -5.52
CA ARG A 287 -24.10 -11.16 -4.25
C ARG A 287 -23.13 -12.31 -3.98
N ARG A 288 -22.60 -12.34 -2.75
CA ARG A 288 -21.69 -13.38 -2.28
C ARG A 288 -22.37 -14.75 -2.34
N CYS A 289 -21.65 -15.76 -2.82
CA CYS A 289 -22.09 -17.14 -2.75
C CYS A 289 -22.00 -17.67 -1.32
N GLU A 290 -22.99 -18.45 -0.92
CA GLU A 290 -23.00 -19.13 0.36
C GLU A 290 -22.22 -20.44 0.24
N CYS A 291 -20.94 -20.41 0.63
CA CYS A 291 -20.03 -21.55 0.57
C CYS A 291 -19.59 -22.03 1.96
N ASN A 292 -20.26 -21.62 3.03
CA ASN A 292 -19.94 -21.99 4.42
C ASN A 292 -18.45 -21.76 4.79
N ASN A 293 -17.81 -20.73 4.20
CA ASN A 293 -16.36 -20.46 4.34
C ASN A 293 -15.44 -21.63 3.93
N HIS A 294 -15.91 -22.49 3.04
CA HIS A 294 -15.17 -23.65 2.53
C HIS A 294 -14.78 -23.51 1.06
N ALA A 295 -15.12 -22.41 0.40
CA ALA A 295 -14.62 -22.08 -0.93
C ALA A 295 -14.26 -20.60 -1.03
N GLN A 296 -13.28 -20.29 -1.86
CA GLN A 296 -12.87 -18.91 -2.17
C GLN A 296 -13.39 -18.45 -3.54
N ARG A 297 -14.06 -19.33 -4.28
CA ARG A 297 -14.60 -19.08 -5.62
C ARG A 297 -15.94 -19.78 -5.78
N CYS A 298 -16.77 -19.22 -6.65
CA CYS A 298 -18.02 -19.81 -7.09
C CYS A 298 -18.32 -19.30 -8.51
N HIS A 299 -19.12 -20.04 -9.26
CA HIS A 299 -19.70 -19.57 -10.52
C HIS A 299 -21.23 -19.49 -10.40
N PHE A 300 -21.84 -18.78 -11.33
CA PHE A 300 -23.28 -18.70 -11.46
C PHE A 300 -23.79 -19.82 -12.35
N ASP A 301 -24.76 -20.59 -11.88
CA ASP A 301 -25.46 -21.62 -12.64
C ASP A 301 -26.94 -21.21 -12.85
N PRO A 302 -27.38 -20.99 -14.12
CA PRO A 302 -28.76 -20.63 -14.42
C PRO A 302 -29.81 -21.66 -13.98
N ALA A 303 -29.48 -22.96 -14.03
CA ALA A 303 -30.41 -24.03 -13.65
C ALA A 303 -30.62 -24.04 -12.13
N VAL A 304 -29.56 -23.82 -11.35
CA VAL A 304 -29.66 -23.65 -9.89
C VAL A 304 -30.46 -22.40 -9.54
N TYR A 305 -30.24 -21.30 -10.27
CA TYR A 305 -30.98 -20.06 -10.10
C TYR A 305 -32.48 -20.24 -10.35
N GLU A 306 -32.88 -20.89 -11.45
CA GLU A 306 -34.28 -21.18 -11.75
C GLU A 306 -34.90 -22.13 -10.71
N ALA A 307 -34.19 -23.18 -10.31
CA ALA A 307 -34.65 -24.13 -9.29
C ALA A 307 -34.87 -23.49 -7.92
N SER A 308 -34.10 -22.44 -7.59
CA SER A 308 -34.26 -21.65 -6.36
C SER A 308 -35.42 -20.64 -6.40
N GLY A 309 -36.19 -20.59 -7.50
CA GLY A 309 -37.21 -19.56 -7.72
C GLY A 309 -36.61 -18.19 -8.00
N GLN A 310 -35.50 -18.13 -8.76
CA GLN A 310 -34.76 -16.91 -9.10
C GLN A 310 -34.20 -16.17 -7.88
N THR A 311 -33.89 -16.92 -6.82
CA THR A 311 -33.37 -16.33 -5.58
C THR A 311 -31.87 -16.47 -5.44
N SER A 312 -31.23 -17.58 -5.83
CA SER A 312 -29.78 -17.88 -5.68
C SER A 312 -29.31 -18.91 -6.71
N GLY A 313 -28.21 -18.61 -7.42
CA GLY A 313 -27.64 -19.45 -8.47
C GLY A 313 -26.16 -19.78 -8.27
N GLY A 314 -25.55 -19.37 -7.15
CA GLY A 314 -24.13 -19.59 -6.90
C GLY A 314 -23.82 -21.05 -6.59
N VAL A 315 -22.79 -21.58 -7.26
CA VAL A 315 -22.23 -22.91 -7.02
C VAL A 315 -20.75 -22.78 -6.67
N CYS A 316 -20.38 -23.27 -5.49
CA CYS A 316 -19.04 -23.18 -4.94
C CYS A 316 -18.06 -24.08 -5.69
N GLU A 317 -16.83 -23.59 -5.87
CA GLU A 317 -15.77 -24.32 -6.56
C GLU A 317 -14.66 -24.73 -5.61
N SER A 318 -14.13 -25.95 -5.79
CA SER A 318 -13.02 -26.48 -5.00
C SER A 318 -13.26 -26.41 -3.49
N CYS A 319 -14.37 -26.99 -3.03
CA CYS A 319 -14.70 -27.09 -1.62
C CYS A 319 -13.52 -27.65 -0.80
N GLN A 320 -13.07 -26.88 0.18
CA GLN A 320 -11.99 -27.19 1.11
C GLN A 320 -12.56 -27.91 2.35
N HIS A 321 -11.69 -28.23 3.31
CA HIS A 321 -12.06 -28.84 4.59
C HIS A 321 -12.87 -30.14 4.45
N HIS A 322 -12.60 -30.90 3.39
CA HIS A 322 -13.28 -32.15 3.06
C HIS A 322 -14.80 -32.01 2.93
N THR A 323 -15.26 -30.86 2.43
CA THR A 323 -16.67 -30.61 2.14
C THR A 323 -16.99 -30.81 0.66
N THR A 324 -18.27 -30.91 0.35
CA THR A 324 -18.81 -31.15 -0.99
C THR A 324 -20.22 -30.57 -1.09
N GLY A 325 -20.81 -30.67 -2.29
CA GLY A 325 -22.10 -30.07 -2.61
C GLY A 325 -21.97 -28.64 -3.16
N PRO A 326 -23.06 -28.09 -3.71
CA PRO A 326 -23.05 -26.79 -4.37
C PRO A 326 -22.76 -25.62 -3.43
N LYS A 327 -22.94 -25.81 -2.12
CA LYS A 327 -22.67 -24.81 -1.07
C LYS A 327 -21.56 -25.23 -0.11
N CYS A 328 -20.83 -26.31 -0.43
CA CYS A 328 -19.88 -26.92 0.49
C CYS A 328 -20.50 -27.23 1.88
N ASP A 329 -21.79 -27.60 1.88
CA ASP A 329 -22.63 -27.80 3.07
C ASP A 329 -22.72 -29.27 3.51
N GLN A 330 -22.03 -30.16 2.80
CA GLN A 330 -22.00 -31.59 3.05
C GLN A 330 -20.56 -32.05 3.19
N CYS A 331 -20.31 -33.12 3.95
CA CYS A 331 -19.00 -33.73 3.98
C CYS A 331 -18.78 -34.62 2.76
N ALA A 332 -17.56 -34.57 2.21
CA ALA A 332 -17.14 -35.41 1.10
C ALA A 332 -17.27 -36.91 1.46
N PRO A 333 -17.42 -37.80 0.46
CA PRO A 333 -17.50 -39.24 0.72
C PRO A 333 -16.33 -39.74 1.58
N GLY A 334 -16.66 -40.41 2.69
CA GLY A 334 -15.67 -40.86 3.68
C GLY A 334 -15.49 -39.91 4.88
N TYR A 335 -16.23 -38.80 4.94
CA TYR A 335 -16.23 -37.83 6.04
C TYR A 335 -17.65 -37.58 6.58
N GLN A 336 -17.78 -37.32 7.88
CA GLN A 336 -19.04 -36.98 8.57
C GLN A 336 -18.93 -35.61 9.25
N PRO A 337 -20.06 -34.92 9.47
CA PRO A 337 -20.07 -33.68 10.23
C PRO A 337 -19.54 -33.90 11.64
N ASN A 338 -18.60 -33.06 12.06
CA ASN A 338 -18.06 -33.11 13.40
C ASN A 338 -19.05 -32.51 14.39
N PRO A 339 -19.56 -33.26 15.39
CA PRO A 339 -20.54 -32.74 16.35
C PRO A 339 -20.03 -31.56 17.21
N ARG A 340 -18.72 -31.34 17.24
CA ARG A 340 -18.05 -30.28 18.01
C ARG A 340 -17.77 -29.01 17.20
N SER A 341 -18.06 -29.01 15.90
CA SER A 341 -17.91 -27.86 15.01
C SER A 341 -19.20 -27.56 14.26
N GLN A 342 -19.32 -26.36 13.70
CA GLN A 342 -20.43 -25.96 12.82
C GLN A 342 -19.91 -25.81 11.40
N MET A 343 -20.73 -26.13 10.41
CA MET A 343 -20.31 -26.15 9.00
C MET A 343 -19.86 -24.78 8.49
N ASP A 344 -20.39 -23.69 9.04
CA ASP A 344 -20.07 -22.31 8.64
C ASP A 344 -18.75 -21.76 9.22
N ARG A 345 -18.11 -22.49 10.15
CA ARG A 345 -16.88 -22.02 10.80
C ARG A 345 -15.68 -22.11 9.85
N PRO A 346 -14.90 -21.02 9.69
CA PRO A 346 -13.65 -21.07 8.94
C PRO A 346 -12.57 -21.83 9.73
N ASP A 347 -11.96 -22.83 9.09
CA ASP A 347 -10.78 -23.53 9.62
C ASP A 347 -9.55 -22.62 9.58
N LEU A 348 -9.43 -21.72 10.55
CA LEU A 348 -8.25 -20.87 10.73
C LEU A 348 -7.08 -21.67 11.32
N PRO A 349 -5.83 -21.36 10.95
CA PRO A 349 -4.63 -22.09 11.36
C PRO A 349 -4.17 -21.72 12.78
N VAL A 350 -5.08 -21.74 13.75
CA VAL A 350 -4.77 -21.53 15.18
C VAL A 350 -4.82 -22.88 15.88
N GLU A 351 -3.94 -23.05 16.87
CA GLU A 351 -3.59 -24.27 17.63
C GLU A 351 -4.74 -25.05 18.30
N ASN A 352 -6.01 -24.69 18.09
CA ASN A 352 -7.19 -25.31 18.69
C ASN A 352 -8.40 -25.45 17.73
N HIS A 353 -8.18 -25.47 16.41
CA HIS A 353 -9.31 -25.58 15.46
C HIS A 353 -9.87 -27.01 15.35
N VAL A 354 -11.20 -27.14 15.39
CA VAL A 354 -11.92 -28.41 15.26
C VAL A 354 -12.54 -28.47 13.86
N PRO A 355 -12.12 -29.40 12.98
CA PRO A 355 -12.56 -29.43 11.59
C PRO A 355 -14.06 -29.68 11.46
N SER A 356 -14.72 -29.01 10.52
CA SER A 356 -16.16 -29.16 10.24
C SER A 356 -16.55 -30.57 9.79
N CYS A 357 -15.68 -31.24 9.03
CA CYS A 357 -15.84 -32.62 8.60
C CYS A 357 -14.71 -33.48 9.16
N GLU A 358 -15.05 -34.54 9.88
CA GLU A 358 -14.12 -35.54 10.38
C GLU A 358 -14.23 -36.83 9.55
N LEU A 359 -13.17 -37.63 9.48
CA LEU A 359 -13.21 -38.89 8.74
C LEU A 359 -14.29 -39.80 9.35
N ILE A 360 -15.18 -40.38 8.53
CA ILE A 360 -16.04 -41.46 8.98
C ILE A 360 -15.11 -42.60 9.36
N MET A 361 -14.93 -42.79 10.66
CA MET A 361 -14.38 -44.02 11.22
C MET A 361 -15.43 -45.11 10.98
N VAL A 362 -15.58 -45.50 9.71
CA VAL A 362 -16.24 -46.75 9.38
C VAL A 362 -15.49 -47.74 10.25
N HIS A 363 -16.21 -48.49 11.08
CA HIS A 363 -15.71 -49.78 11.54
C HIS A 363 -15.60 -50.67 10.28
N ARG A 364 -14.65 -50.32 9.42
CA ARG A 364 -14.06 -51.16 8.40
C ARG A 364 -12.85 -51.75 9.13
N PRO A 365 -12.73 -53.08 9.15
CA PRO A 365 -11.61 -53.73 9.80
C PRO A 365 -10.33 -53.13 9.23
N PRO A 366 -9.30 -52.92 10.08
CA PRO A 366 -8.10 -52.20 9.67
C PRO A 366 -7.51 -52.87 8.43
N ILE A 367 -7.45 -52.14 7.32
CA ILE A 367 -6.59 -52.51 6.20
C ILE A 367 -5.17 -52.46 6.77
N GLY A 368 -4.63 -53.64 7.00
CA GLY A 368 -3.47 -53.89 7.84
C GLY A 368 -3.46 -55.27 8.50
N ALA A 369 -4.47 -56.12 8.35
CA ALA A 369 -4.38 -57.54 8.66
C ALA A 369 -3.66 -58.31 7.53
N HIS A 370 -2.40 -57.95 7.28
CA HIS A 370 -1.43 -58.94 6.82
C HIS A 370 -0.51 -59.20 8.01
N CYS A 371 -0.82 -60.27 8.75
CA CYS A 371 0.12 -60.87 9.68
C CYS A 371 1.18 -61.55 8.81
N SER A 372 2.25 -60.82 8.49
CA SER A 372 3.46 -61.37 7.89
C SER A 372 4.40 -61.75 9.03
N ASP A 373 5.24 -62.77 8.82
CA ASP A 373 6.03 -63.43 9.86
C ASP A 373 7.02 -62.52 10.64
N ASP A 374 7.16 -61.24 10.29
CA ASP A 374 8.13 -60.30 10.87
C ASP A 374 7.52 -59.03 11.52
N VAL A 375 6.21 -59.00 11.81
CA VAL A 375 5.54 -57.78 12.31
C VAL A 375 5.70 -57.56 13.83
N CYS A 376 5.89 -58.62 14.61
CA CYS A 376 6.00 -58.52 16.06
C CYS A 376 7.44 -58.26 16.52
N VAL A 377 7.65 -57.25 17.38
CA VAL A 377 8.99 -56.98 17.93
C VAL A 377 9.38 -58.11 18.88
N LEU A 378 10.43 -58.86 18.53
CA LEU A 378 10.88 -60.06 19.27
C LEU A 378 11.12 -59.82 20.77
N LEU A 379 11.65 -58.65 21.13
CA LEU A 379 11.93 -58.28 22.52
C LEU A 379 10.66 -57.89 23.31
N GLY A 380 9.62 -57.40 22.63
CA GLY A 380 8.38 -56.96 23.26
C GLY A 380 7.25 -57.99 23.22
N SER A 381 7.35 -59.01 22.36
CA SER A 381 6.32 -60.02 22.14
C SER A 381 6.72 -61.38 22.76
N LEU A 382 5.72 -62.14 23.22
CA LEU A 382 5.90 -63.50 23.74
C LEU A 382 6.09 -64.51 22.59
N THR A 383 5.48 -64.23 21.44
CA THR A 383 5.55 -65.00 20.20
C THR A 383 5.74 -64.06 19.01
N ASP A 384 6.26 -64.57 17.90
CA ASP A 384 6.32 -63.93 16.59
C ASP A 384 4.94 -63.90 15.89
N ALA A 385 4.02 -64.77 16.31
CA ALA A 385 2.65 -64.80 15.80
C ALA A 385 1.79 -63.61 16.28
N CYS A 386 1.14 -62.92 15.33
CA CYS A 386 0.06 -61.96 15.57
C CYS A 386 -1.33 -62.57 15.34
N ASP A 387 -2.35 -62.00 15.99
CA ASP A 387 -3.75 -62.34 15.72
C ASP A 387 -4.09 -62.05 14.24
N PRO A 388 -4.59 -63.02 13.46
CA PRO A 388 -4.77 -62.88 12.02
C PRO A 388 -5.90 -61.90 11.62
N LEU A 389 -6.80 -61.55 12.54
CA LEU A 389 -7.95 -60.66 12.28
C LEU A 389 -7.64 -59.20 12.68
N THR A 390 -6.91 -59.01 13.77
CA THR A 390 -6.59 -57.69 14.34
C THR A 390 -5.15 -57.26 14.09
N GLY A 391 -4.27 -58.21 13.78
CA GLY A 391 -2.80 -58.05 13.68
C GLY A 391 -2.14 -57.65 15.00
N GLN A 392 -2.80 -57.92 16.13
CA GLN A 392 -2.26 -57.66 17.46
C GLN A 392 -1.27 -58.76 17.86
N CYS A 393 -0.05 -58.37 18.23
CA CYS A 393 0.94 -59.27 18.81
C CYS A 393 0.65 -59.55 20.29
N LEU A 394 1.03 -60.73 20.77
CA LEU A 394 0.91 -61.08 22.19
C LEU A 394 2.06 -60.45 22.99
N CYS A 395 1.80 -59.30 23.61
CA CYS A 395 2.84 -58.54 24.30
C CYS A 395 3.29 -59.18 25.62
N ARG A 396 4.59 -59.05 25.92
CA ARG A 396 5.17 -59.35 27.23
C ARG A 396 4.61 -58.39 28.29
N PRO A 397 4.67 -58.73 29.59
CA PRO A 397 4.25 -57.83 30.65
C PRO A 397 4.89 -56.45 30.51
N HIS A 398 4.06 -55.41 30.64
CA HIS A 398 4.45 -54.00 30.51
C HIS A 398 4.85 -53.54 29.11
N PHE A 399 4.67 -54.36 28.07
CA PHE A 399 4.70 -53.92 26.68
C PHE A 399 3.28 -53.71 26.14
N LEU A 400 3.09 -52.72 25.28
CA LEU A 400 1.84 -52.38 24.61
C LEU A 400 2.09 -51.91 23.18
N GLY A 401 1.00 -51.72 22.43
CA GLY A 401 1.04 -51.41 21.01
C GLY A 401 0.74 -52.66 20.17
N ARG A 402 0.36 -52.44 18.90
CA ARG A 402 -0.03 -53.53 17.99
C ARG A 402 1.13 -54.51 17.74
N THR A 403 2.35 -53.99 17.74
CA THR A 403 3.61 -54.71 17.51
C THR A 403 4.44 -54.92 18.78
N CYS A 404 3.88 -54.54 19.95
CA CYS A 404 4.54 -54.60 21.26
C CYS A 404 5.87 -53.82 21.34
N ASP A 405 5.91 -52.64 20.71
CA ASP A 405 7.07 -51.78 20.58
C ASP A 405 7.21 -50.75 21.72
N GLN A 406 6.17 -50.55 22.52
CA GLN A 406 6.11 -49.49 23.53
C GLN A 406 5.93 -50.07 24.94
N CYS A 407 6.42 -49.35 25.96
CA CYS A 407 6.17 -49.72 27.34
C CYS A 407 4.83 -49.18 27.87
N SER A 408 4.25 -49.86 28.85
CA SER A 408 3.07 -49.38 29.55
C SER A 408 3.32 -48.09 30.32
N LYS A 409 2.27 -47.28 30.52
CA LYS A 409 2.36 -46.08 31.35
C LYS A 409 2.98 -46.41 32.70
N GLY A 410 3.95 -45.62 33.14
CA GLY A 410 4.73 -45.90 34.35
C GLY A 410 5.89 -46.88 34.15
N TYR A 411 6.21 -47.26 32.91
CA TYR A 411 7.34 -48.09 32.54
C TYR A 411 8.12 -47.48 31.35
N TRP A 412 9.41 -47.77 31.27
CA TRP A 412 10.32 -47.32 30.22
C TRP A 412 11.27 -48.45 29.82
N LYS A 413 11.98 -48.32 28.70
CA LYS A 413 12.90 -49.34 28.19
C LYS A 413 14.37 -48.87 28.28
N PRO A 414 15.14 -49.34 29.27
CA PRO A 414 16.58 -49.06 29.33
C PRO A 414 17.34 -49.69 28.16
N SER A 415 18.35 -49.01 27.63
CA SER A 415 19.14 -49.49 26.48
C SER A 415 19.87 -50.82 26.69
N GLN A 416 20.03 -51.26 27.94
CA GLN A 416 20.70 -52.53 28.31
C GLN A 416 19.73 -53.61 28.81
N SER A 417 18.42 -53.33 28.79
CA SER A 417 17.39 -54.24 29.32
C SER A 417 16.42 -54.65 28.22
N ASP A 418 16.18 -55.95 28.10
CA ASP A 418 15.20 -56.52 27.17
C ASP A 418 13.75 -56.42 27.68
N ARG A 419 13.54 -55.76 28.84
CA ARG A 419 12.24 -55.64 29.49
C ARG A 419 11.91 -54.17 29.77
N CYS A 420 10.62 -53.87 29.77
CA CYS A 420 10.13 -52.61 30.32
C CYS A 420 10.31 -52.60 31.84
N GLU A 421 11.00 -51.59 32.35
CA GLU A 421 11.26 -51.39 33.77
C GLU A 421 10.35 -50.29 34.33
N PRO A 422 9.91 -50.40 35.59
CA PRO A 422 9.10 -49.36 36.20
C PRO A 422 9.89 -48.04 36.26
N CYS A 423 9.18 -46.94 36.00
CA CYS A 423 9.73 -45.59 36.09
C CYS A 423 10.27 -45.30 37.49
N SER A 424 9.57 -45.79 38.52
CA SER A 424 9.88 -45.56 39.95
C SER A 424 9.92 -44.08 40.34
N CYS A 425 9.04 -43.27 39.74
CA CYS A 425 8.89 -41.87 40.09
C CYS A 425 8.43 -41.72 41.54
N ASP A 426 9.06 -40.81 42.28
CA ASP A 426 8.66 -40.55 43.65
C ASP A 426 7.22 -40.01 43.72
N PRO A 427 6.31 -40.64 44.49
CA PRO A 427 4.88 -40.34 44.45
C PRO A 427 4.52 -38.97 45.03
N THR A 428 5.37 -38.37 45.87
CA THR A 428 5.12 -37.05 46.48
C THR A 428 5.88 -35.93 45.78
N ARG A 429 7.05 -36.24 45.21
CA ARG A 429 7.99 -35.28 44.58
C ARG A 429 7.90 -35.25 43.05
N SER A 430 7.21 -36.20 42.43
CA SER A 430 6.87 -36.18 41.00
C SER A 430 5.46 -35.64 40.77
N ARG A 431 5.19 -35.18 39.54
CA ARG A 431 3.84 -34.77 39.11
C ARG A 431 2.98 -35.98 38.72
N SER A 432 3.61 -37.06 38.27
CA SER A 432 2.98 -38.32 37.88
C SER A 432 3.95 -39.48 38.06
N ASP A 433 3.42 -40.69 38.02
CA ASP A 433 4.17 -41.96 37.88
C ASP A 433 4.65 -42.23 36.45
N ILE A 434 4.15 -41.47 35.47
CA ILE A 434 4.55 -41.52 34.06
C ILE A 434 5.94 -40.87 33.89
N CYS A 435 6.85 -41.58 33.24
CA CYS A 435 8.15 -41.11 32.81
C CYS A 435 8.34 -41.22 31.30
N ASP A 436 9.40 -40.60 30.78
CA ASP A 436 9.82 -40.72 29.39
C ASP A 436 10.17 -42.18 29.02
N GLN A 437 9.67 -42.69 27.88
CA GLN A 437 9.76 -44.11 27.54
C GLN A 437 11.17 -44.59 27.15
N LEU A 438 12.09 -43.69 26.77
CA LEU A 438 13.47 -44.02 26.40
C LEU A 438 14.47 -43.76 27.53
N THR A 439 14.30 -42.65 28.26
CA THR A 439 15.26 -42.20 29.28
C THR A 439 14.83 -42.55 30.70
N GLY A 440 13.56 -42.88 30.90
CA GLY A 440 13.00 -43.17 32.21
C GLY A 440 12.85 -41.94 33.10
N GLN A 441 13.00 -40.72 32.56
CA GLN A 441 12.97 -39.48 33.34
C GLN A 441 11.54 -39.12 33.77
N CYS A 442 11.34 -39.00 35.09
CA CYS A 442 10.09 -38.58 35.70
C CYS A 442 9.92 -37.05 35.67
N LEU A 443 8.67 -36.60 35.67
CA LEU A 443 8.35 -35.18 35.70
C LEU A 443 8.38 -34.64 37.14
N CYS A 444 9.49 -34.03 37.54
CA CYS A 444 9.70 -33.58 38.92
C CYS A 444 8.93 -32.30 39.27
N ARG A 445 8.51 -32.17 40.53
CA ARG A 445 7.96 -30.93 41.09
C ARG A 445 9.10 -29.91 41.31
N PRO A 446 8.78 -28.60 41.36
CA PRO A 446 9.80 -27.58 41.62
C PRO A 446 10.58 -27.88 42.90
N GLY A 447 11.92 -27.84 42.83
CA GLY A 447 12.81 -28.13 43.95
C GLY A 447 13.36 -29.57 44.01
N PHE A 448 12.97 -30.45 43.08
CA PHE A 448 13.45 -31.84 43.00
C PHE A 448 13.97 -32.16 41.60
N ALA A 449 14.94 -33.07 41.52
CA ALA A 449 15.57 -33.52 40.29
C ALA A 449 15.97 -35.01 40.38
N GLY A 450 16.73 -35.47 39.39
CA GLY A 450 17.08 -36.89 39.22
C GLY A 450 16.02 -37.66 38.43
N ARG A 451 16.39 -38.85 37.94
CA ARG A 451 15.51 -39.68 37.10
C ARG A 451 14.17 -39.98 37.78
N THR A 452 14.21 -40.22 39.09
CA THR A 452 13.06 -40.60 39.93
C THR A 452 12.56 -39.46 40.83
N CYS A 453 13.04 -38.23 40.65
CA CYS A 453 12.65 -37.03 41.43
C CYS A 453 12.92 -37.13 42.94
N ASN A 454 13.93 -37.91 43.32
CA ASN A 454 14.39 -38.11 44.69
C ASN A 454 15.77 -37.47 44.94
N GLU A 455 16.29 -36.69 44.00
CA GLU A 455 17.55 -35.97 44.13
C GLU A 455 17.31 -34.46 44.24
N CYS A 456 18.29 -33.74 44.79
CA CYS A 456 18.29 -32.29 44.73
C CYS A 456 18.72 -31.80 43.33
N PRO A 457 18.15 -30.68 42.85
CA PRO A 457 18.55 -30.03 41.60
C PRO A 457 20.04 -29.74 41.52
N ASP A 458 20.58 -29.70 40.31
CA ASP A 458 21.96 -29.30 40.07
C ASP A 458 22.24 -27.93 40.70
N ASN A 459 23.45 -27.75 41.26
CA ASN A 459 23.86 -26.60 42.08
C ASN A 459 23.15 -26.46 43.43
N THR A 460 22.46 -27.48 43.94
CA THR A 460 21.92 -27.49 45.31
C THR A 460 22.39 -28.73 46.08
N TYR A 461 22.45 -28.63 47.41
CA TYR A 461 22.90 -29.72 48.29
C TYR A 461 21.96 -29.86 49.49
N GLY A 462 21.94 -31.03 50.10
CA GLY A 462 21.09 -31.32 51.26
C GLY A 462 20.55 -32.75 51.25
N ASP A 463 19.80 -33.09 52.31
CA ASP A 463 19.13 -34.39 52.39
C ASP A 463 17.82 -34.35 51.61
N PRO A 464 17.68 -35.14 50.51
CA PRO A 464 16.46 -35.16 49.72
C PRO A 464 15.21 -35.59 50.51
N LEU A 465 15.36 -36.26 51.68
CA LEU A 465 14.27 -36.71 52.54
C LEU A 465 13.71 -35.64 53.49
N ILE A 466 14.45 -34.56 53.75
CA ILE A 466 14.06 -33.53 54.73
C ILE A 466 13.72 -32.22 54.01
N ASP A 467 14.71 -31.63 53.32
CA ASP A 467 14.56 -30.47 52.45
C ASP A 467 15.87 -30.32 51.66
N CYS A 468 15.79 -30.10 50.35
CA CYS A 468 16.95 -29.67 49.58
C CYS A 468 17.21 -28.21 49.99
N GLN A 469 18.35 -27.91 50.63
CA GLN A 469 18.60 -26.55 51.10
C GLN A 469 18.49 -25.60 49.89
N ARG A 470 17.65 -24.56 50.01
CA ARG A 470 17.42 -23.55 48.96
C ARG A 470 18.65 -22.71 48.64
N GLU A 471 19.79 -22.97 49.27
CA GLU A 471 21.05 -22.28 49.03
C GLU A 471 21.83 -22.98 47.92
N SER A 472 22.06 -22.25 46.83
CA SER A 472 22.88 -22.72 45.72
C SER A 472 24.32 -22.92 46.17
N CYS A 473 24.96 -24.01 45.75
CA CYS A 473 26.40 -24.21 45.89
C CYS A 473 27.15 -23.01 45.32
N ARG A 474 27.85 -22.26 46.17
CA ARG A 474 28.53 -21.03 45.78
C ARG A 474 29.89 -21.32 45.12
N CYS A 475 29.98 -22.32 44.25
CA CYS A 475 31.24 -22.73 43.62
C CYS A 475 31.53 -21.92 42.35
N ASN A 476 32.80 -21.72 42.03
CA ASN A 476 33.22 -21.06 40.81
C ASN A 476 33.20 -22.08 39.66
N THR A 477 32.35 -21.85 38.66
CA THR A 477 32.12 -22.79 37.55
C THR A 477 33.38 -23.08 36.72
N GLU A 478 34.30 -22.13 36.63
CA GLU A 478 35.56 -22.29 35.89
C GLU A 478 36.55 -23.20 36.63
N GLY A 479 36.48 -23.22 37.97
CA GLY A 479 37.42 -23.94 38.82
C GLY A 479 36.95 -25.29 39.35
N THR A 480 35.71 -25.67 39.03
CA THR A 480 35.03 -26.84 39.61
C THR A 480 34.86 -27.95 38.56
N LEU A 481 34.89 -29.21 38.99
CA LEU A 481 34.61 -30.39 38.16
C LEU A 481 33.13 -30.45 37.72
N PRO A 482 32.76 -31.25 36.69
CA PRO A 482 31.36 -31.52 36.38
C PRO A 482 30.69 -32.13 37.62
N GLU A 483 29.53 -31.58 38.03
CA GLU A 483 28.93 -31.70 39.38
C GLU A 483 29.48 -30.65 40.38
N VAL A 484 28.96 -29.42 40.24
CA VAL A 484 29.42 -28.15 40.85
C VAL A 484 29.67 -28.21 42.37
N CYS A 485 29.11 -29.16 43.10
CA CYS A 485 29.40 -29.38 44.51
C CYS A 485 29.00 -30.79 44.91
N ASP A 486 29.61 -31.28 45.99
CA ASP A 486 29.16 -32.49 46.66
C ASP A 486 27.71 -32.32 47.13
N LYS A 487 26.80 -33.16 46.62
CA LYS A 487 25.34 -33.05 46.85
C LYS A 487 24.92 -33.25 48.31
N GLN A 488 25.77 -33.84 49.16
CA GLN A 488 25.47 -34.09 50.58
C GLN A 488 26.04 -33.00 51.49
N THR A 489 27.25 -32.53 51.20
CA THR A 489 28.01 -31.62 52.08
C THR A 489 28.05 -30.17 51.58
N GLY A 490 27.72 -29.92 50.31
CA GLY A 490 27.80 -28.60 49.69
C GLY A 490 29.21 -28.12 49.37
N THR A 491 30.22 -28.99 49.55
CA THR A 491 31.63 -28.66 49.30
C THR A 491 31.93 -28.61 47.80
N CYS A 492 32.59 -27.54 47.33
CA CYS A 492 32.97 -27.40 45.93
C CYS A 492 34.08 -28.39 45.55
N LEU A 493 33.86 -29.14 44.47
CA LEU A 493 34.83 -30.13 43.99
C LEU A 493 35.81 -29.50 42.98
N CYS A 494 36.94 -28.99 43.48
CA CYS A 494 37.88 -28.23 42.66
C CYS A 494 38.62 -29.09 41.63
N ARG A 495 38.87 -28.53 40.44
CA ARG A 495 39.70 -29.16 39.42
C ARG A 495 41.16 -29.32 39.91
N PRO A 496 41.88 -30.34 39.43
CA PRO A 496 43.28 -30.52 39.78
C PRO A 496 44.11 -29.25 39.50
N GLY A 497 44.75 -28.70 40.54
CA GLY A 497 45.54 -27.48 40.42
C GLY A 497 44.82 -26.19 40.80
N ILE A 498 43.54 -26.27 41.15
CA ILE A 498 42.71 -25.17 41.67
C ILE A 498 42.37 -25.49 43.13
N THR A 499 42.30 -24.46 43.96
CA THR A 499 42.05 -24.53 45.40
C THR A 499 41.12 -23.39 45.85
N GLY A 500 40.78 -23.37 47.13
CA GLY A 500 39.84 -22.43 47.74
C GLY A 500 38.47 -23.07 47.98
N THR A 501 37.73 -22.58 48.98
CA THR A 501 36.41 -23.11 49.36
C THR A 501 35.35 -22.96 48.27
N ARG A 502 35.61 -22.09 47.30
CA ARG A 502 34.78 -21.86 46.11
C ARG A 502 35.49 -22.27 44.81
N CYS A 503 36.67 -22.90 44.90
CA CYS A 503 37.50 -23.26 43.75
C CYS A 503 37.85 -22.06 42.86
N ASP A 504 38.29 -20.96 43.46
CA ASP A 504 38.51 -19.66 42.82
C ASP A 504 39.98 -19.20 42.83
N SER A 505 40.92 -20.06 43.23
CA SER A 505 42.35 -19.72 43.32
C SER A 505 43.25 -20.85 42.84
N CYS A 506 44.46 -20.53 42.36
CA CYS A 506 45.40 -21.55 41.93
C CYS A 506 46.07 -22.24 43.13
N GLY A 507 46.19 -23.56 43.04
CA GLY A 507 46.86 -24.38 44.04
C GLY A 507 48.36 -24.09 44.12
N PRO A 508 49.02 -24.46 45.24
CA PRO A 508 50.46 -24.26 45.42
C PRO A 508 51.29 -24.85 44.26
N GLY A 509 52.26 -24.09 43.75
CA GLY A 509 53.14 -24.53 42.65
C GLY A 509 52.61 -24.25 41.24
N ARG A 510 51.49 -23.52 41.12
CA ARG A 510 50.93 -23.01 39.86
C ARG A 510 50.96 -21.48 39.88
N CYS A 511 51.40 -20.86 38.78
CA CYS A 511 51.85 -19.45 38.78
C CYS A 511 50.99 -18.49 37.96
N ASP A 512 50.07 -19.03 37.17
CA ASP A 512 49.20 -18.23 36.31
C ASP A 512 47.94 -17.75 37.04
N LEU A 513 47.19 -16.88 36.37
CA LEU A 513 45.95 -16.31 36.89
C LEU A 513 44.79 -17.28 36.69
N PHE A 514 43.99 -17.48 37.75
CA PHE A 514 42.73 -18.21 37.67
C PHE A 514 41.89 -17.72 36.46
N PRO A 515 41.34 -18.61 35.62
CA PRO A 515 41.17 -20.06 35.81
C PRO A 515 42.29 -20.95 35.25
N ASN A 516 43.27 -20.37 34.54
CA ASN A 516 44.37 -21.13 33.95
C ASN A 516 45.50 -21.24 34.96
N CYS A 517 45.48 -22.30 35.76
CA CYS A 517 46.50 -22.52 36.79
C CYS A 517 47.61 -23.44 36.26
N ASP A 518 48.40 -23.01 35.28
CA ASP A 518 49.49 -23.84 34.75
C ASP A 518 50.66 -23.94 35.75
N PHE A 519 51.45 -25.01 35.59
CA PHE A 519 52.62 -25.23 36.44
C PHE A 519 53.63 -24.12 36.23
N CYS A 520 54.11 -23.56 37.33
CA CYS A 520 55.21 -22.61 37.30
C CYS A 520 56.39 -23.19 36.49
N PRO A 521 56.97 -22.44 35.53
CA PRO A 521 58.19 -22.86 34.86
C PRO A 521 59.28 -23.21 35.89
N SER A 522 60.13 -24.20 35.58
CA SER A 522 61.21 -24.65 36.48
C SER A 522 62.11 -23.50 36.96
N CYS A 523 62.30 -22.48 36.12
CA CYS A 523 63.00 -21.24 36.47
C CYS A 523 62.34 -20.50 37.64
N PHE A 524 61.00 -20.45 37.72
CA PHE A 524 60.30 -19.78 38.82
C PHE A 524 60.53 -20.50 40.14
N VAL A 525 60.52 -21.83 40.18
CA VAL A 525 60.83 -22.59 41.40
C VAL A 525 62.26 -22.33 41.85
N THR A 526 63.21 -22.34 40.92
CA THR A 526 64.64 -22.03 41.19
C THR A 526 64.82 -20.60 41.67
N LEU A 527 64.23 -19.61 40.99
CA LEU A 527 64.31 -18.19 41.34
C LEU A 527 63.64 -17.91 42.69
N ASN A 528 62.49 -18.52 42.96
CA ASN A 528 61.76 -18.32 44.20
C ASN A 528 62.48 -18.98 45.38
N THR A 529 63.16 -20.10 45.15
CA THR A 529 64.07 -20.75 46.11
C THR A 529 65.32 -19.89 46.34
N GLN A 530 65.92 -19.34 45.29
CA GLN A 530 67.03 -18.39 45.38
C GLN A 530 66.64 -17.11 46.11
N ARG A 531 65.45 -16.55 45.83
CA ARG A 531 64.90 -15.40 46.54
C ARG A 531 64.69 -15.68 48.02
N LYS A 532 64.12 -16.84 48.39
CA LYS A 532 63.97 -17.27 49.78
C LYS A 532 65.33 -17.47 50.46
N ASN A 533 66.30 -18.07 49.78
CA ASN A 533 67.65 -18.25 50.28
C ASN A 533 68.38 -16.92 50.46
N LEU A 534 68.21 -15.98 49.52
CA LEU A 534 68.77 -14.63 49.58
C LEU A 534 68.12 -13.84 50.72
N SER A 535 66.79 -13.92 50.88
CA SER A 535 66.07 -13.32 52.00
C SER A 535 66.56 -13.88 53.33
N SER A 536 66.76 -15.20 53.43
CA SER A 536 67.33 -15.84 54.62
C SER A 536 68.80 -15.47 54.86
N ALA A 537 69.59 -15.30 53.81
CA ALA A 537 70.97 -14.83 53.92
C ALA A 537 71.03 -13.36 54.37
N LEU A 538 70.13 -12.51 53.88
CA LEU A 538 69.98 -11.11 54.28
C LEU A 538 69.60 -11.01 55.77
N GLU A 539 68.64 -11.84 56.21
CA GLU A 539 68.26 -11.90 57.64
C GLU A 539 69.40 -12.41 58.53
N LYS A 540 70.23 -13.35 58.04
CA LYS A 540 71.42 -13.82 58.77
C LYS A 540 72.57 -12.81 58.82
N LEU A 541 72.60 -11.83 57.91
CA LEU A 541 73.58 -10.74 57.90
C LEU A 541 73.11 -9.54 58.75
N SER A 542 71.81 -9.37 58.94
CA SER A 542 71.20 -8.29 59.73
C SER A 542 71.74 -8.15 61.17
N PRO A 543 72.06 -9.22 61.93
CA PRO A 543 72.60 -9.06 63.29
C PRO A 543 74.12 -8.84 63.36
N LYS A 544 74.86 -8.85 62.23
CA LYS A 544 76.32 -8.59 62.21
C LYS A 544 76.69 -7.10 62.15
N PHE A 545 75.70 -6.21 62.18
CA PHE A 545 75.91 -4.76 62.19
C PHE A 545 75.55 -4.16 63.55
N PRO A 546 76.51 -4.02 64.50
CA PRO A 546 76.27 -3.34 65.76
C PRO A 546 76.10 -1.83 65.55
N SER A 547 75.05 -1.27 66.14
CA SER A 547 74.76 0.16 66.16
C SER A 547 75.45 0.83 67.35
N ARG A 548 76.58 1.51 67.08
CA ARG A 548 77.14 2.66 67.85
C ARG A 548 77.91 2.37 69.18
N PRO A 549 78.64 3.34 69.79
CA PRO A 549 80.11 3.49 69.65
C PRO A 549 80.90 3.68 70.98
N GLY A 550 82.22 3.52 70.93
CA GLY A 550 83.20 3.85 71.99
C GLY A 550 84.10 2.64 72.26
N THR A 551 85.43 2.69 72.25
CA THR A 551 86.39 3.76 72.51
C THR A 551 87.74 3.31 71.95
N THR A 552 88.47 4.26 71.34
CA THR A 552 89.94 4.35 71.22
C THR A 552 90.76 3.12 70.81
N GLY A 553 91.34 3.21 69.61
CA GLY A 553 92.63 2.60 69.27
C GLY A 553 92.54 1.29 68.49
N ASP A 554 92.50 1.36 67.16
CA ASP A 554 93.48 0.70 66.28
C ASP A 554 93.13 1.02 64.81
N LEU A 555 93.93 1.91 64.19
CA LEU A 555 93.72 2.44 62.83
C LEU A 555 94.25 1.47 61.75
N GLY A 556 94.15 0.16 61.98
CA GLY A 556 94.59 -0.90 61.04
C GLY A 556 93.44 -1.69 60.39
N ASN A 557 92.20 -1.52 60.85
CA ASN A 557 91.11 -2.46 60.54
C ASN A 557 90.05 -1.94 59.54
N PHE A 558 90.33 -0.85 58.80
CA PHE A 558 89.48 -0.43 57.67
C PHE A 558 89.81 -1.17 56.37
N GLY A 559 91.06 -1.63 56.21
CA GLY A 559 91.48 -2.37 55.02
C GLY A 559 90.90 -3.78 54.92
N THR A 560 90.48 -4.38 56.03
CA THR A 560 89.73 -5.66 56.05
C THR A 560 88.27 -5.42 55.68
N ARG A 561 87.61 -4.41 56.24
CA ARG A 561 86.21 -4.05 55.93
C ARG A 561 85.99 -3.70 54.46
N ILE A 562 86.94 -3.00 53.82
CA ILE A 562 86.86 -2.68 52.38
C ILE A 562 87.11 -3.94 51.55
N ARG A 563 88.09 -4.78 51.92
CA ARG A 563 88.33 -6.07 51.23
C ARG A 563 87.18 -7.05 51.37
N ASP A 564 86.49 -7.07 52.51
CA ASP A 564 85.33 -7.93 52.73
C ASP A 564 84.12 -7.46 51.92
N LEU A 565 83.94 -6.14 51.77
CA LEU A 565 82.94 -5.56 50.88
C LEU A 565 83.27 -5.79 49.39
N GLU A 566 84.53 -5.67 49.02
CA GLU A 566 85.02 -5.87 47.65
C GLU A 566 84.96 -7.35 47.25
N ALA A 567 85.27 -8.27 48.18
CA ALA A 567 85.09 -9.72 48.00
C ALA A 567 83.61 -10.09 47.86
N SER A 568 82.71 -9.47 48.66
CA SER A 568 81.26 -9.71 48.56
C SER A 568 80.67 -9.17 47.26
N LEU A 569 81.16 -8.01 46.77
CA LEU A 569 80.75 -7.42 45.49
C LEU A 569 81.26 -8.22 44.28
N ASN A 570 82.49 -8.76 44.35
CA ASN A 570 83.04 -9.60 43.29
C ASN A 570 82.31 -10.97 43.21
N LEU A 571 81.89 -11.54 44.34
CA LEU A 571 81.07 -12.76 44.36
C LEU A 571 79.70 -12.58 43.69
N ILE A 572 79.09 -11.40 43.85
CA ILE A 572 77.83 -11.03 43.18
C ILE A 572 78.04 -10.75 41.70
N ARG A 573 79.17 -10.11 41.34
CA ARG A 573 79.53 -9.79 39.94
C ARG A 573 79.87 -11.03 39.12
N ASP A 574 80.61 -11.98 39.69
CA ASP A 574 81.00 -13.22 39.01
C ASP A 574 79.82 -14.21 38.85
N SER A 575 78.75 -14.00 39.62
CA SER A 575 77.49 -14.76 39.49
C SER A 575 76.57 -14.25 38.37
N ILE A 576 76.91 -13.13 37.72
CA ILE A 576 76.11 -12.53 36.65
C ILE A 576 76.98 -12.32 35.40
N SER A 577 77.01 -13.32 34.51
CA SER A 577 77.61 -13.23 33.17
C SER A 577 76.60 -13.67 32.10
N PHE A 578 76.23 -12.76 31.18
CA PHE A 578 75.56 -13.10 29.91
C PHE A 578 76.28 -12.41 28.71
N PRO A 579 76.42 -13.08 27.55
CA PRO A 579 77.20 -12.58 26.40
C PRO A 579 76.48 -11.48 25.58
N PRO A 580 77.23 -10.63 24.83
CA PRO A 580 76.77 -9.31 24.37
C PRO A 580 75.88 -9.28 23.11
N ASN A 581 75.47 -10.43 22.57
CA ASN A 581 74.87 -10.50 21.23
C ASN A 581 73.33 -10.61 21.22
N VAL A 582 72.67 -10.58 22.38
CA VAL A 582 71.20 -10.68 22.50
C VAL A 582 70.54 -9.30 22.56
N THR A 583 71.22 -8.30 23.12
CA THR A 583 70.69 -6.94 23.33
C THR A 583 70.35 -6.24 22.02
N LYS A 584 71.04 -6.57 20.93
CA LYS A 584 70.80 -5.96 19.60
C LYS A 584 69.58 -6.53 18.86
N LYS A 585 69.16 -7.77 19.15
CA LYS A 585 67.95 -8.37 18.56
C LYS A 585 66.67 -8.02 19.31
N VAL A 586 66.78 -7.79 20.62
CA VAL A 586 65.66 -7.41 21.47
C VAL A 586 65.21 -5.97 21.18
N ASN A 587 66.17 -5.04 21.00
CA ASN A 587 65.82 -3.64 20.73
C ASN A 587 65.14 -3.45 19.35
N ASN A 588 65.52 -4.21 18.33
CA ASN A 588 64.86 -4.16 17.02
C ASN A 588 63.43 -4.72 17.06
N ALA A 589 63.12 -5.65 17.97
CA ALA A 589 61.78 -6.23 18.12
C ALA A 589 60.84 -5.35 18.98
N LEU A 590 61.39 -4.46 19.79
CA LEU A 590 60.63 -3.51 20.62
C LEU A 590 60.17 -2.28 19.82
N ASP A 591 60.95 -1.80 18.85
CA ASP A 591 60.56 -0.66 18.00
C ASP A 591 59.43 -1.01 17.00
N GLU A 592 59.24 -2.28 16.69
CA GLU A 592 58.17 -2.75 15.77
C GLU A 592 56.82 -2.96 16.48
N LEU A 593 56.84 -3.07 17.82
CA LEU A 593 55.65 -3.26 18.66
C LEU A 593 55.01 -1.94 19.14
N ASP A 594 55.76 -0.82 19.12
CA ASP A 594 55.27 0.49 19.59
C ASP A 594 54.41 1.24 18.54
N ASN A 595 54.41 0.80 17.28
CA ASN A 595 53.71 1.47 16.18
C ASN A 595 52.26 1.00 15.93
N GLN A 596 51.66 0.15 16.77
CA GLN A 596 50.29 -0.36 16.54
C GLN A 596 49.31 -0.26 17.72
N HIS A 597 49.59 0.51 18.77
CA HIS A 597 48.65 0.69 19.89
C HIS A 597 47.94 2.05 19.89
N ILE A 598 46.76 2.16 19.25
CA ILE A 598 45.70 3.10 19.69
C ILE A 598 44.35 2.35 19.76
N SER A 599 43.67 2.60 20.89
CA SER A 599 42.58 1.92 21.58
C SER A 599 41.21 1.80 20.89
N VAL A 600 40.52 0.66 21.07
CA VAL A 600 39.04 0.58 21.07
C VAL A 600 38.53 -0.41 22.13
N ASP A 601 37.79 0.14 23.10
CA ASP A 601 36.65 -0.35 23.92
C ASP A 601 36.55 -1.83 24.41
N PRO A 602 36.45 -2.11 25.73
CA PRO A 602 36.33 -3.46 26.32
C PRO A 602 35.01 -4.21 26.07
N GLN A 603 34.00 -3.62 25.41
CA GLN A 603 32.74 -4.32 25.14
C GLN A 603 32.76 -5.26 23.93
N LEU A 604 33.86 -5.29 23.16
CA LEU A 604 33.98 -6.13 21.95
C LEU A 604 34.76 -7.44 22.16
N ILE A 605 35.06 -7.83 23.42
CA ILE A 605 35.84 -9.03 23.71
C ILE A 605 34.95 -10.28 23.87
N LEU A 606 33.72 -10.12 24.39
CA LEU A 606 32.84 -11.27 24.64
C LEU A 606 32.27 -11.91 23.36
N LYS A 607 32.20 -11.17 22.24
CA LYS A 607 31.75 -11.71 20.95
C LYS A 607 32.86 -12.37 20.14
N SER A 608 34.14 -12.09 20.45
CA SER A 608 35.28 -12.67 19.70
C SER A 608 35.81 -13.98 20.29
N LEU A 609 35.56 -14.25 21.58
CA LEU A 609 36.01 -15.50 22.21
C LEU A 609 35.15 -16.71 21.78
N PHE A 610 33.84 -16.51 21.59
CA PHE A 610 32.95 -17.57 21.10
C PHE A 610 33.22 -17.94 19.63
N LEU A 611 33.74 -17.01 18.82
CA LEU A 611 34.12 -17.29 17.43
C LEU A 611 35.54 -17.87 17.28
N LYS A 612 36.44 -17.71 18.25
CA LYS A 612 37.81 -18.26 18.15
C LYS A 612 37.96 -19.67 18.73
N VAL A 613 37.13 -20.09 19.68
CA VAL A 613 37.17 -21.47 20.21
C VAL A 613 36.67 -22.47 19.16
N ILE A 614 35.73 -22.09 18.30
CA ILE A 614 35.28 -22.92 17.18
C ILE A 614 36.32 -22.94 16.03
N PHE A 615 37.19 -21.93 15.94
CA PHE A 615 38.17 -21.79 14.85
C PHE A 615 39.56 -22.41 15.14
N PHE A 616 39.87 -22.78 16.39
CA PHE A 616 41.18 -23.37 16.75
C PHE A 616 41.21 -24.89 16.88
N LEU A 617 40.10 -25.61 16.71
CA LEU A 617 40.16 -27.02 16.31
C LEU A 617 40.21 -27.09 14.79
N ASN A 618 41.39 -26.77 14.27
CA ASN A 618 41.71 -26.89 12.85
C ASN A 618 41.51 -28.36 12.42
N PHE A 619 40.37 -28.65 11.79
CA PHE A 619 39.91 -29.98 11.35
C PHE A 619 40.88 -30.64 10.36
N THR A 620 41.88 -29.90 9.85
CA THR A 620 42.94 -30.42 8.98
C THR A 620 43.89 -31.38 9.69
N SER A 621 44.16 -31.22 11.00
CA SER A 621 44.95 -32.20 11.77
C SER A 621 44.13 -33.43 12.16
N PHE A 622 42.84 -33.27 12.45
CA PHE A 622 41.94 -34.38 12.75
C PHE A 622 41.66 -35.26 11.52
N ASN A 623 41.47 -34.66 10.35
CA ASN A 623 41.33 -35.38 9.07
C ASN A 623 42.60 -36.12 8.65
N LYS A 624 43.79 -35.63 9.00
CA LYS A 624 45.05 -36.36 8.78
C LYS A 624 45.18 -37.57 9.70
N CYS A 625 44.81 -37.45 10.98
CA CYS A 625 44.74 -38.58 11.90
C CYS A 625 43.67 -39.62 11.49
N LEU A 626 42.51 -39.18 11.00
CA LEU A 626 41.44 -40.08 10.56
C LEU A 626 41.78 -40.84 9.26
N LYS A 627 42.52 -40.22 8.33
CA LYS A 627 43.03 -40.91 7.13
C LYS A 627 44.06 -41.98 7.49
N PHE A 628 44.90 -41.74 8.50
CA PHE A 628 45.84 -42.75 9.01
C PHE A 628 45.11 -43.90 9.73
N ALA A 629 44.03 -43.60 10.46
CA ALA A 629 43.20 -44.60 11.13
C ALA A 629 42.43 -45.50 10.14
N LYS A 630 41.97 -44.96 8.99
CA LYS A 630 41.29 -45.74 7.93
C LYS A 630 42.17 -46.83 7.31
N VAL A 631 43.47 -46.60 7.18
CA VAL A 631 44.40 -47.56 6.56
C VAL A 631 44.79 -48.67 7.56
N LYS A 632 44.95 -48.34 8.84
CA LYS A 632 45.37 -49.32 9.85
C LYS A 632 44.28 -50.34 10.21
N VAL A 633 43.02 -49.89 10.33
CA VAL A 633 41.89 -50.76 10.69
C VAL A 633 41.51 -51.74 9.56
N CYS A 634 41.70 -51.37 8.30
CA CYS A 634 41.43 -52.26 7.15
C CYS A 634 42.56 -53.28 6.91
N MET A 635 43.82 -52.97 7.27
CA MET A 635 44.92 -53.92 7.10
C MET A 635 44.97 -54.98 8.22
N GLU A 636 44.52 -54.66 9.43
CA GLU A 636 44.63 -55.57 10.59
C GLU A 636 43.46 -56.56 10.73
N SER A 637 42.37 -56.43 9.96
CA SER A 637 41.14 -57.21 10.19
C SER A 637 40.81 -58.31 9.18
N HIS A 638 41.57 -58.50 8.10
CA HIS A 638 41.35 -59.57 7.10
C HIS A 638 39.85 -59.79 6.72
N ALA A 639 39.06 -58.71 6.67
CA ALA A 639 37.64 -58.78 6.34
C ALA A 639 37.40 -58.18 4.94
N ASP A 640 36.50 -58.84 4.22
CA ASP A 640 36.29 -58.72 2.78
C ASP A 640 35.92 -57.30 2.30
N PHE A 641 36.48 -56.90 1.15
CA PHE A 641 36.50 -55.52 0.65
C PHE A 641 35.10 -54.94 0.31
N ASP A 642 34.10 -55.81 0.11
CA ASP A 642 32.76 -55.41 -0.35
C ASP A 642 31.85 -54.82 0.74
N LEU A 643 32.13 -55.03 2.04
CA LEU A 643 31.25 -54.53 3.11
C LEU A 643 31.44 -53.02 3.41
N CYS A 644 32.53 -52.40 2.93
CA CYS A 644 32.81 -50.98 3.18
C CYS A 644 32.05 -50.00 2.27
N LEU A 645 31.40 -50.47 1.20
CA LEU A 645 30.73 -49.59 0.22
C LEU A 645 29.29 -49.20 0.60
N SER A 646 28.64 -49.86 1.58
CA SER A 646 27.25 -49.55 1.96
C SER A 646 27.08 -48.34 2.88
N HIS A 647 28.13 -47.95 3.62
CA HIS A 647 28.06 -46.83 4.58
C HIS A 647 28.38 -45.46 3.95
N ALA A 648 28.87 -45.43 2.71
CA ALA A 648 29.13 -44.19 1.98
C ALA A 648 27.83 -43.43 1.65
N GLY A 649 26.74 -44.16 1.37
CA GLY A 649 25.41 -43.59 1.13
C GLY A 649 24.85 -42.91 2.37
N ALA A 650 24.80 -43.63 3.50
CA ALA A 650 24.31 -43.10 4.78
C ALA A 650 25.13 -41.89 5.25
N PHE A 651 26.45 -41.91 5.08
CA PHE A 651 27.30 -40.78 5.44
C PHE A 651 27.07 -39.55 4.54
N ASN A 652 26.87 -39.74 3.23
CA ASN A 652 26.51 -38.63 2.34
C ASN A 652 25.14 -38.05 2.68
N THR A 653 24.17 -38.88 3.07
CA THR A 653 22.85 -38.41 3.49
C THR A 653 22.92 -37.58 4.76
N ILE A 654 23.70 -38.01 5.77
CA ILE A 654 23.90 -37.25 7.02
C ILE A 654 24.65 -35.94 6.75
N LYS A 655 25.67 -35.97 5.88
CA LYS A 655 26.40 -34.78 5.46
C LYS A 655 25.47 -33.77 4.75
N ASN A 656 24.65 -34.24 3.81
CA ASN A 656 23.73 -33.38 3.08
C ASN A 656 22.65 -32.80 4.01
N ALA A 657 22.11 -33.60 4.94
CA ALA A 657 21.14 -33.12 5.93
C ALA A 657 21.75 -32.07 6.88
N TYR A 658 23.02 -32.24 7.26
CA TYR A 658 23.77 -31.26 8.06
C TYR A 658 24.02 -29.96 7.28
N ASP A 659 24.42 -30.05 6.01
CA ASP A 659 24.65 -28.91 5.13
C ASP A 659 23.33 -28.15 4.84
N ASP A 660 22.23 -28.86 4.64
CA ASP A 660 20.89 -28.28 4.45
C ASP A 660 20.38 -27.59 5.72
N SER A 661 20.60 -28.20 6.89
CA SER A 661 20.28 -27.59 8.19
C SER A 661 21.08 -26.31 8.43
N ASN A 662 22.38 -26.32 8.13
CA ASN A 662 23.22 -25.12 8.26
C ASN A 662 22.84 -24.03 7.27
N ASN A 663 22.46 -24.38 6.03
CA ASN A 663 21.94 -23.42 5.06
C ASN A 663 20.61 -22.80 5.52
N ALA A 664 19.72 -23.59 6.12
CA ALA A 664 18.47 -23.09 6.69
C ALA A 664 18.75 -22.12 7.86
N VAL A 665 19.66 -22.48 8.77
CA VAL A 665 20.09 -21.61 9.87
C VAL A 665 20.70 -20.30 9.34
N ASN A 666 21.55 -20.35 8.33
CA ASN A 666 22.14 -19.15 7.72
C ASN A 666 21.09 -18.25 7.05
N LYS A 667 20.05 -18.82 6.42
CA LYS A 667 18.92 -18.05 5.87
C LYS A 667 18.09 -17.39 6.98
N VAL A 668 17.88 -18.07 8.10
CA VAL A 668 17.18 -17.51 9.27
C VAL A 668 18.01 -16.39 9.91
N ILE A 669 19.33 -16.56 10.04
CA ILE A 669 20.24 -15.53 10.55
C ILE A 669 20.23 -14.29 9.62
N ALA A 670 20.27 -14.49 8.30
CA ALA A 670 20.18 -13.40 7.32
C ALA A 670 18.83 -12.66 7.33
N SER A 671 17.76 -13.29 7.84
CA SER A 671 16.47 -12.63 8.01
C SER A 671 16.44 -11.64 9.18
N GLY A 672 17.40 -11.73 10.12
CA GLY A 672 17.48 -10.85 11.29
C GLY A 672 17.63 -9.38 10.93
N ASP A 673 18.45 -9.06 9.92
CA ASP A 673 18.63 -7.68 9.45
C ASP A 673 17.36 -7.13 8.81
N LYS A 674 16.59 -7.97 8.10
CA LYS A 674 15.31 -7.59 7.50
C LYS A 674 14.19 -7.41 8.52
N VAL A 675 14.18 -8.21 9.58
CA VAL A 675 13.26 -8.02 10.71
C VAL A 675 13.56 -6.73 11.46
N LYS A 676 14.85 -6.40 11.62
CA LYS A 676 15.29 -5.14 12.23
C LYS A 676 14.94 -3.93 11.37
N GLU A 677 15.23 -3.97 10.06
CA GLU A 677 14.83 -2.94 9.10
C GLU A 677 13.30 -2.73 9.11
N SER A 678 12.52 -3.83 9.18
CA SER A 678 11.06 -3.75 9.32
C SER A 678 10.61 -3.16 10.66
N ALA A 679 11.32 -3.43 11.76
CA ALA A 679 11.04 -2.82 13.06
C ALA A 679 11.32 -1.32 13.06
N ASP A 680 12.44 -0.90 12.46
CA ASP A 680 12.85 0.49 12.36
C ASP A 680 11.89 1.30 11.47
N VAL A 681 11.51 0.77 10.29
CA VAL A 681 10.51 1.39 9.40
C VAL A 681 9.14 1.49 10.06
N ARG A 682 8.73 0.48 10.84
CA ARG A 682 7.48 0.54 11.62
C ARG A 682 7.55 1.64 12.67
N GLY A 683 8.68 1.76 13.38
CA GLY A 683 8.95 2.82 14.34
C GLY A 683 8.81 4.22 13.72
N GLU A 684 9.51 4.47 12.61
CA GLU A 684 9.43 5.73 11.87
C GLU A 684 8.01 6.00 11.35
N THR A 685 7.29 4.98 10.88
CA THR A 685 5.91 5.12 10.41
C THR A 685 4.94 5.48 11.55
N THR A 686 5.10 4.88 12.74
CA THR A 686 4.31 5.27 13.93
C THR A 686 4.59 6.71 14.35
N ASP A 687 5.85 7.15 14.30
CA ASP A 687 6.21 8.52 14.64
C ASP A 687 5.62 9.51 13.63
N LEU A 688 5.73 9.24 12.32
CA LEU A 688 5.12 10.06 11.28
C LEU A 688 3.60 10.10 11.41
N THR A 689 2.97 8.96 11.67
CA THR A 689 1.51 8.87 11.88
C THR A 689 1.09 9.69 13.09
N SER A 690 1.86 9.66 14.19
CA SER A 690 1.56 10.47 15.38
C SER A 690 1.64 11.98 15.11
N GLN A 691 2.60 12.42 14.30
CA GLN A 691 2.76 13.82 13.90
C GLN A 691 1.64 14.27 12.95
N VAL A 692 1.29 13.43 11.97
CA VAL A 692 0.19 13.69 11.02
C VAL A 692 -1.16 13.71 11.74
N GLN A 693 -1.40 12.81 12.70
CA GLN A 693 -2.64 12.79 13.47
C GLN A 693 -2.84 14.09 14.27
N GLN A 694 -1.77 14.61 14.88
CA GLN A 694 -1.83 15.88 15.62
C GLN A 694 -2.04 17.09 14.70
N GLY A 695 -1.36 17.13 13.56
CA GLY A 695 -1.55 18.16 12.53
C GLY A 695 -2.98 18.16 11.98
N ASN A 696 -3.46 17.00 11.57
CA ASN A 696 -4.82 16.83 11.04
C ASN A 696 -5.87 17.17 12.09
N THR A 697 -5.71 16.75 13.35
CA THR A 697 -6.65 17.11 14.42
C THR A 697 -6.67 18.63 14.66
N ARG A 698 -5.52 19.29 14.56
CA ARG A 698 -5.42 20.74 14.69
C ARG A 698 -6.13 21.47 13.55
N ASP A 699 -5.94 21.01 12.32
CA ASP A 699 -6.55 21.63 11.15
C ASP A 699 -8.04 21.29 11.02
N LEU A 700 -8.47 20.11 11.44
CA LEU A 700 -9.88 19.74 11.57
C LEU A 700 -10.58 20.62 12.61
N ASN A 701 -9.94 20.89 13.75
CA ASN A 701 -10.47 21.79 14.77
C ASN A 701 -10.58 23.24 14.27
N LYS A 702 -9.59 23.71 13.49
CA LYS A 702 -9.66 25.03 12.83
C LYS A 702 -10.79 25.08 11.79
N LEU A 703 -10.93 24.04 10.97
CA LEU A 703 -11.96 23.97 9.95
C LEU A 703 -13.36 23.91 10.58
N ASN A 704 -13.54 23.08 11.61
CA ASN A 704 -14.79 23.00 12.36
C ASN A 704 -15.16 24.36 12.99
N SER A 705 -14.17 25.07 13.57
CA SER A 705 -14.36 26.42 14.10
C SER A 705 -14.73 27.43 13.00
N SER A 706 -14.16 27.30 11.81
CA SER A 706 -14.48 28.16 10.66
C SER A 706 -15.88 27.86 10.08
N MET A 707 -16.25 26.58 9.97
CA MET A 707 -17.57 26.16 9.48
C MET A 707 -18.69 26.54 10.45
N ALA A 708 -18.40 26.57 11.75
CA ALA A 708 -19.34 27.03 12.77
C ALA A 708 -19.59 28.56 12.71
N SER A 709 -18.60 29.34 12.26
CA SER A 709 -18.62 30.81 12.31
C SER A 709 -18.86 31.49 10.96
N GLN A 710 -18.83 30.78 9.83
CA GLN A 710 -19.01 31.34 8.50
C GLN A 710 -19.89 30.47 7.59
N PRO A 711 -20.67 31.07 6.66
CA PRO A 711 -20.84 32.52 6.47
C PRO A 711 -21.81 33.15 7.50
N ASP A 712 -21.55 34.39 7.91
CA ASP A 712 -22.54 35.19 8.63
C ASP A 712 -23.54 35.79 7.64
N LEU A 713 -24.77 35.30 7.66
CA LEU A 713 -25.82 35.70 6.72
C LEU A 713 -26.57 36.97 7.15
N THR A 714 -26.19 37.60 8.27
CA THR A 714 -26.84 38.82 8.78
C THR A 714 -26.81 40.00 7.80
N PRO A 715 -25.70 40.29 7.09
CA PRO A 715 -25.68 41.38 6.10
C PRO A 715 -26.66 41.12 4.95
N VAL A 716 -26.74 39.86 4.49
CA VAL A 716 -27.64 39.43 3.43
C VAL A 716 -29.09 39.54 3.88
N ALA A 717 -29.42 39.10 5.10
CA ALA A 717 -30.77 39.23 5.67
C ALA A 717 -31.22 40.70 5.77
N LYS A 718 -30.31 41.64 6.07
CA LYS A 718 -30.59 43.08 6.06
C LYS A 718 -30.85 43.62 4.65
N GLN A 719 -29.99 43.27 3.69
CA GLN A 719 -30.09 43.77 2.31
C GLN A 719 -31.28 43.19 1.54
N VAL A 720 -31.62 41.92 1.78
CA VAL A 720 -32.70 41.24 1.05
C VAL A 720 -34.04 41.45 1.76
N CYS A 721 -34.10 41.24 3.07
CA CYS A 721 -35.36 41.18 3.80
C CYS A 721 -35.67 42.43 4.65
N GLY A 722 -34.76 43.41 4.70
CA GLY A 722 -34.96 44.62 5.50
C GLY A 722 -34.94 44.35 7.00
N SER A 723 -34.35 43.23 7.43
CA SER A 723 -34.35 42.78 8.82
C SER A 723 -33.63 43.77 9.75
N THR A 724 -34.11 43.90 10.99
CA THR A 724 -33.43 44.67 12.06
C THR A 724 -32.44 43.82 12.88
N ARG A 725 -32.19 42.57 12.46
CA ARG A 725 -31.34 41.60 13.17
C ARG A 725 -29.95 42.16 13.45
N SER A 726 -29.60 42.24 14.74
CA SER A 726 -28.28 42.72 15.21
C SER A 726 -27.32 41.58 15.56
N LYS A 727 -27.84 40.38 15.84
CA LYS A 727 -27.03 39.18 16.17
C LYS A 727 -26.58 38.42 14.91
N PRO A 728 -25.31 37.97 14.83
CA PRO A 728 -24.80 37.22 13.69
C PRO A 728 -25.63 35.94 13.47
N CYS A 729 -25.90 35.59 12.21
CA CYS A 729 -26.52 34.32 11.81
C CYS A 729 -25.45 33.50 11.13
N THR A 730 -24.72 32.75 11.95
CA THR A 730 -23.73 31.77 11.52
C THR A 730 -24.31 30.37 11.69
N PRO A 731 -23.75 29.34 11.03
CA PRO A 731 -24.24 27.97 11.13
C PRO A 731 -24.32 27.42 12.57
N LEU A 732 -23.49 27.91 13.50
CA LEU A 732 -23.54 27.53 14.92
C LEU A 732 -24.72 28.12 15.70
N LEU A 733 -25.23 29.28 15.28
CA LEU A 733 -26.21 30.08 16.03
C LEU A 733 -27.59 30.09 15.37
N CYS A 734 -27.75 29.44 14.21
CA CYS A 734 -29.00 29.43 13.45
C CYS A 734 -29.64 28.04 13.52
N ASP A 735 -30.69 27.91 14.34
CA ASP A 735 -31.46 26.68 14.61
C ASP A 735 -32.39 26.24 13.44
N GLY A 736 -32.06 26.59 12.20
CA GLY A 736 -32.85 26.22 11.01
C GLY A 736 -34.16 26.98 10.81
N ALA A 737 -34.45 28.04 11.58
CA ALA A 737 -35.60 28.92 11.33
C ALA A 737 -35.37 29.84 10.12
N ASP A 738 -36.43 30.13 9.36
CA ASP A 738 -36.39 30.90 8.11
C ASP A 738 -35.56 32.19 8.22
N LEU A 739 -34.62 32.37 7.28
CA LEU A 739 -33.76 33.56 7.14
C LEU A 739 -34.57 34.87 7.07
N CYS A 740 -35.82 34.79 6.62
CA CYS A 740 -36.74 35.91 6.51
C CYS A 740 -38.11 35.52 7.11
N PRO A 741 -38.29 35.66 8.44
CA PRO A 741 -39.53 35.30 9.07
C PRO A 741 -40.67 36.23 8.60
N PRO A 742 -41.90 35.72 8.40
CA PRO A 742 -43.03 36.49 7.88
C PRO A 742 -43.35 37.76 8.69
N ASP A 743 -43.10 37.74 10.00
CA ASP A 743 -43.35 38.86 10.92
C ASP A 743 -42.17 39.84 11.06
N GLY A 744 -41.01 39.51 10.48
CA GLY A 744 -39.76 40.25 10.67
C GLY A 744 -39.44 41.32 9.62
N SER A 745 -40.24 41.42 8.55
CA SER A 745 -40.10 42.49 7.56
C SER A 745 -41.03 43.65 7.92
N PRO A 746 -40.53 44.88 8.17
CA PRO A 746 -41.39 46.02 8.44
C PRO A 746 -42.33 46.29 7.24
N PRO A 747 -43.61 46.61 7.47
CA PRO A 747 -44.54 46.93 6.38
C PRO A 747 -44.07 48.18 5.63
N CYS A 748 -44.06 48.10 4.30
CA CYS A 748 -43.65 49.20 3.41
C CYS A 748 -44.89 49.94 2.89
N ASN A 749 -45.35 50.95 3.64
CA ASN A 749 -46.56 51.69 3.29
C ASN A 749 -46.30 52.79 2.26
N LYS A 750 -47.39 53.33 1.68
CA LYS A 750 -47.32 54.33 0.60
C LYS A 750 -46.71 55.64 1.12
N GLY A 751 -45.56 56.02 0.59
CA GLY A 751 -44.84 57.26 0.96
C GLY A 751 -43.71 57.08 1.99
N GLU A 752 -43.49 55.87 2.49
CA GLU A 752 -42.40 55.57 3.43
C GLU A 752 -41.12 55.11 2.70
N LYS A 753 -39.94 55.34 3.31
CA LYS A 753 -38.66 54.82 2.80
C LYS A 753 -38.50 53.36 3.19
N CYS A 754 -38.52 52.47 2.21
CA CYS A 754 -38.42 51.03 2.44
C CYS A 754 -36.99 50.53 2.32
N VAL A 755 -36.60 49.60 3.20
CA VAL A 755 -35.26 49.02 3.26
C VAL A 755 -35.36 47.53 2.99
N GLY A 756 -34.49 47.02 2.13
CA GLY A 756 -34.47 45.61 1.71
C GLY A 756 -35.14 45.38 0.35
N ALA A 757 -34.57 44.47 -0.44
CA ALA A 757 -35.05 44.17 -1.79
C ALA A 757 -36.48 43.60 -1.82
N LEU A 758 -36.83 42.73 -0.86
CA LEU A 758 -38.14 42.07 -0.81
C LEU A 758 -39.29 43.05 -0.46
N PRO A 759 -39.20 43.90 0.58
CA PRO A 759 -40.19 44.97 0.82
C PRO A 759 -40.34 45.94 -0.37
N LEU A 760 -39.22 46.30 -1.02
CA LEU A 760 -39.23 47.17 -2.21
C LEU A 760 -39.95 46.53 -3.40
N SER A 761 -39.69 45.25 -3.68
CA SER A 761 -40.36 44.52 -4.75
C SER A 761 -41.86 44.39 -4.51
N LYS A 762 -42.27 44.05 -3.27
CA LYS A 762 -43.69 43.98 -2.90
C LYS A 762 -44.40 45.32 -3.09
N ARG A 763 -43.75 46.43 -2.75
CA ARG A 763 -44.28 47.78 -2.96
C ARG A 763 -44.43 48.11 -4.45
N ALA A 764 -43.39 47.87 -5.24
CA ALA A 764 -43.42 48.12 -6.67
C ALA A 764 -44.57 47.36 -7.36
N ASN A 765 -44.84 46.11 -6.94
CA ASN A 765 -45.95 45.34 -7.46
C ASN A 765 -47.32 45.91 -7.05
N ALA A 766 -47.47 46.36 -5.80
CA ALA A 766 -48.70 47.01 -5.33
C ALA A 766 -48.97 48.33 -6.08
N ASP A 767 -47.93 49.12 -6.34
CA ASP A 767 -48.03 50.36 -7.13
C ASP A 767 -48.39 50.07 -8.59
N ALA A 768 -47.79 49.05 -9.21
CA ALA A 768 -48.16 48.62 -10.56
C ALA A 768 -49.64 48.21 -10.64
N LYS A 769 -50.17 47.55 -9.59
CA LYS A 769 -51.59 47.18 -9.50
C LYS A 769 -52.51 48.39 -9.34
N ASP A 770 -52.16 49.37 -8.49
CA ASP A 770 -52.92 50.63 -8.35
C ASP A 770 -52.97 51.39 -9.69
N VAL A 771 -51.85 51.44 -10.42
CA VAL A 771 -51.79 52.06 -11.75
C VAL A 771 -52.66 51.30 -12.75
N LYS A 772 -52.61 49.96 -12.76
CA LYS A 772 -53.47 49.14 -13.61
C LYS A 772 -54.96 49.41 -13.34
N ASP A 773 -55.37 49.40 -12.08
CA ASP A 773 -56.78 49.61 -11.70
C ASP A 773 -57.27 51.02 -12.11
N ARG A 774 -56.40 52.04 -12.02
CA ARG A 774 -56.68 53.39 -12.52
C ARG A 774 -56.83 53.43 -14.04
N LEU A 775 -55.98 52.71 -14.75
CA LEU A 775 -56.01 52.63 -16.21
C LEU A 775 -57.27 51.91 -16.71
N ASP A 776 -57.67 50.83 -16.04
CA ASP A 776 -58.90 50.10 -16.34
C ASP A 776 -60.13 50.99 -16.11
N LYS A 777 -60.15 51.76 -15.00
CA LYS A 777 -61.20 52.74 -14.72
C LYS A 777 -61.25 53.87 -15.76
N LEU A 778 -60.09 54.33 -16.25
CA LEU A 778 -60.03 55.34 -17.32
C LEU A 778 -60.56 54.75 -18.63
N THR A 779 -60.17 53.53 -18.97
CA THR A 779 -60.62 52.81 -20.16
C THR A 779 -62.13 52.65 -20.15
N GLY A 780 -62.73 52.25 -19.02
CA GLY A 780 -64.19 52.19 -18.88
C GLY A 780 -64.88 53.54 -19.14
N LYS A 781 -64.33 54.64 -18.61
CA LYS A 781 -64.86 55.99 -18.90
C LYS A 781 -64.76 56.37 -20.38
N ILE A 782 -63.69 55.96 -21.06
CA ILE A 782 -63.52 56.20 -22.50
C ILE A 782 -64.57 55.40 -23.28
N THR A 783 -64.79 54.13 -22.94
CA THR A 783 -65.81 53.28 -23.57
C THR A 783 -67.22 53.84 -23.37
N ASP A 784 -67.59 54.23 -22.16
CA ASP A 784 -68.88 54.89 -21.87
C ASP A 784 -69.06 56.18 -22.67
N THR A 785 -67.97 56.94 -22.86
CA THR A 785 -67.99 58.18 -23.65
C THR A 785 -68.14 57.87 -25.13
N ALA A 786 -67.49 56.82 -25.64
CA ALA A 786 -67.61 56.38 -27.02
C ALA A 786 -69.03 55.87 -27.34
N GLU A 787 -69.67 55.13 -26.43
CA GLU A 787 -71.07 54.70 -26.60
C GLU A 787 -72.05 55.89 -26.60
N LYS A 788 -71.82 56.90 -25.76
CA LYS A 788 -72.61 58.15 -25.77
C LYS A 788 -72.43 58.98 -27.04
N VAL A 789 -71.32 58.81 -27.76
CA VAL A 789 -71.06 59.49 -29.03
C VAL A 789 -71.73 58.77 -30.21
N GLN A 790 -71.88 57.43 -30.17
CA GLN A 790 -72.53 56.66 -31.23
C GLN A 790 -74.06 56.80 -31.28
N THR A 791 -74.71 57.34 -30.24
CA THR A 791 -76.17 57.43 -30.12
C THR A 791 -76.79 58.76 -30.60
N ARG A 792 -76.08 59.58 -31.39
CA ARG A 792 -76.64 60.80 -32.01
C ARG A 792 -76.86 60.63 -33.54
N PRO A 793 -78.03 60.99 -34.10
CA PRO A 793 -78.23 60.98 -35.54
C PRO A 793 -77.63 62.21 -36.23
N ALA A 794 -77.31 62.02 -37.51
CA ALA A 794 -76.51 62.87 -38.37
C ALA A 794 -76.96 64.35 -38.50
N LEU A 795 -75.98 65.25 -38.65
CA LEU A 795 -76.19 66.56 -39.27
C LEU A 795 -75.10 66.87 -40.31
N HIS A 796 -75.57 67.12 -41.53
CA HIS A 796 -74.85 67.54 -42.73
C HIS A 796 -74.37 69.00 -42.59
N ILE A 797 -73.07 69.28 -42.76
CA ILE A 797 -72.54 70.58 -43.26
C ILE A 797 -71.27 70.31 -44.10
N GLN A 798 -71.06 71.12 -45.14
CA GLN A 798 -70.34 70.81 -46.37
C GLN A 798 -69.26 71.88 -46.72
N TRP A 799 -68.05 71.42 -47.13
CA TRP A 799 -66.87 72.06 -47.84
C TRP A 799 -66.13 73.27 -47.19
N PRO A 800 -64.88 73.68 -47.61
CA PRO A 800 -64.03 73.22 -48.74
C PRO A 800 -62.50 72.99 -48.48
N GLY A 801 -61.90 72.14 -49.32
CA GLY A 801 -60.59 72.29 -49.99
C GLY A 801 -59.30 72.70 -49.25
N LYS A 802 -58.30 71.80 -49.22
CA LYS A 802 -56.98 71.96 -49.87
C LYS A 802 -56.12 70.70 -49.71
N ILE A 803 -55.32 70.46 -50.74
CA ILE A 803 -54.46 69.31 -51.02
C ILE A 803 -53.08 69.47 -50.32
N VAL A 804 -52.36 68.35 -50.15
CA VAL A 804 -50.89 68.16 -49.90
C VAL A 804 -50.54 68.00 -48.40
N ARG A 805 -49.90 66.95 -47.85
CA ARG A 805 -49.26 65.69 -48.27
C ARG A 805 -49.17 64.76 -47.03
N PRO A 806 -48.88 63.45 -47.17
CA PRO A 806 -48.98 62.46 -46.10
C PRO A 806 -47.67 62.32 -45.30
N LEU A 807 -47.79 62.13 -44.00
CA LEU A 807 -46.78 61.48 -43.16
C LEU A 807 -47.49 60.89 -41.94
N VAL A 808 -46.96 59.76 -41.47
CA VAL A 808 -47.40 58.93 -40.34
C VAL A 808 -48.37 57.78 -40.70
N THR A 809 -47.77 56.73 -41.28
CA THR A 809 -48.20 55.35 -41.00
C THR A 809 -47.78 54.97 -39.58
N VAL A 810 -48.76 54.53 -38.80
CA VAL A 810 -48.64 53.89 -37.50
C VAL A 810 -47.99 52.52 -37.67
N GLY A 811 -46.80 52.34 -37.09
CA GLY A 811 -46.19 51.03 -36.87
C GLY A 811 -46.25 50.68 -35.40
N PHE A 812 -47.07 49.69 -35.05
CA PHE A 812 -46.94 48.97 -33.79
C PHE A 812 -45.55 48.31 -33.73
N LEU A 813 -44.72 48.73 -32.79
CA LEU A 813 -43.50 48.03 -32.41
C LEU A 813 -43.68 47.54 -30.97
N LEU A 814 -43.91 46.23 -30.84
CA LEU A 814 -43.63 45.47 -29.63
C LEU A 814 -42.12 45.55 -29.39
N ALA A 815 -41.72 46.46 -28.50
CA ALA A 815 -40.35 46.52 -27.99
C ALA A 815 -40.26 45.63 -26.74
N VAL A 816 -39.75 44.42 -26.91
CA VAL A 816 -39.08 43.67 -25.83
C VAL A 816 -37.76 44.40 -25.58
N GLY A 817 -37.56 44.85 -24.34
CA GLY A 817 -36.60 45.91 -24.00
C GLY A 817 -35.12 45.60 -24.28
N PRO A 818 -34.30 46.63 -24.50
CA PRO A 818 -32.85 46.53 -24.45
C PRO A 818 -32.36 46.60 -23.01
N TRP A 819 -31.32 45.81 -22.73
CA TRP A 819 -30.52 45.89 -21.53
C TRP A 819 -29.90 47.29 -21.40
N TRP A 820 -30.13 47.97 -20.27
CA TRP A 820 -29.37 49.14 -19.89
C TRP A 820 -28.20 48.69 -19.02
N LEU A 821 -26.99 48.92 -19.55
CA LEU A 821 -25.79 49.08 -18.74
C LEU A 821 -26.02 50.20 -17.72
N TRP A 822 -25.72 49.92 -16.46
CA TRP A 822 -25.45 50.96 -15.48
C TRP A 822 -23.98 51.37 -15.59
N VAL A 823 -23.78 52.61 -16.02
CA VAL A 823 -22.59 53.42 -15.75
C VAL A 823 -22.79 54.07 -14.38
N PRO A 824 -21.80 54.07 -13.46
CA PRO A 824 -21.75 55.05 -12.38
C PRO A 824 -20.98 56.29 -12.82
N ALA A 825 -21.62 57.45 -12.64
CA ALA A 825 -21.01 58.77 -12.73
C ALA A 825 -20.02 59.02 -11.57
N GLY A 826 -19.05 59.90 -11.81
CA GLY A 826 -17.91 60.15 -10.94
C GLY A 826 -18.14 61.06 -9.73
N CYS A 827 -17.06 61.21 -8.96
CA CYS A 827 -16.80 62.30 -8.03
C CYS A 827 -15.41 62.89 -8.30
N GLU A 828 -15.33 64.21 -8.18
CA GLU A 828 -14.22 65.11 -8.50
C GLU A 828 -13.06 65.08 -7.49
N GLY A 829 -11.84 65.47 -7.94
CA GLY A 829 -10.76 65.97 -7.07
C GLY A 829 -9.33 65.71 -7.61
N PRO A 830 -8.38 66.68 -7.57
CA PRO A 830 -7.37 66.86 -8.62
C PRO A 830 -5.95 66.36 -8.28
N GLY A 831 -5.13 66.16 -9.32
CA GLY A 831 -3.67 66.04 -9.20
C GLY A 831 -3.02 65.49 -10.47
N GLY A 832 -2.38 66.35 -11.26
CA GLY A 832 -1.73 65.97 -12.52
C GLY A 832 -0.34 65.34 -12.35
N CYS A 833 0.12 64.67 -13.41
CA CYS A 833 1.38 64.95 -14.10
C CYS A 833 1.51 64.08 -15.37
N GLU A 834 2.15 64.72 -16.36
CA GLU A 834 2.55 64.41 -17.74
C GLU A 834 2.87 62.96 -18.18
N ALA A 835 2.68 62.73 -19.50
CA ALA A 835 3.02 61.54 -20.29
C ALA A 835 4.54 61.52 -20.69
N PRO A 836 5.07 60.65 -21.60
CA PRO A 836 4.51 59.46 -22.27
C PRO A 836 5.47 58.22 -22.34
N GLY A 837 4.95 57.07 -22.81
CA GLY A 837 5.74 56.06 -23.52
C GLY A 837 5.84 54.68 -22.86
N GLY A 838 5.33 53.65 -23.54
CA GLY A 838 5.50 52.26 -23.12
C GLY A 838 5.46 51.30 -24.32
N CYS A 839 6.63 50.79 -24.69
CA CYS A 839 6.80 49.47 -25.27
C CYS A 839 7.16 48.49 -24.13
N GLU A 840 6.70 47.25 -24.29
CA GLU A 840 7.10 46.01 -23.62
C GLU A 840 6.59 45.65 -22.20
N ALA A 841 6.32 44.34 -22.09
CA ALA A 841 5.80 43.49 -21.01
C ALA A 841 6.81 43.38 -19.81
N PRO A 842 6.69 42.49 -18.79
CA PRO A 842 5.75 41.38 -18.54
C PRO A 842 5.24 41.22 -17.08
N GLY A 843 4.40 40.19 -16.86
CA GLY A 843 4.35 39.44 -15.60
C GLY A 843 3.40 39.92 -14.50
N ASP A 844 2.36 39.10 -14.26
CA ASP A 844 2.14 38.39 -12.99
C ASP A 844 0.73 38.46 -12.34
N TRP A 845 0.12 37.25 -12.28
CA TRP A 845 -0.76 36.63 -11.28
C TRP A 845 -2.07 37.31 -10.83
N GLY A 846 -3.16 36.53 -10.93
CA GLY A 846 -4.38 36.76 -10.17
C GLY A 846 -5.61 36.06 -10.73
N PHE A 847 -5.75 34.75 -10.51
CA PHE A 847 -7.03 34.06 -10.61
C PHE A 847 -7.96 34.54 -9.49
N CYS A 848 -9.17 34.98 -9.85
CA CYS A 848 -10.32 34.93 -8.95
C CYS A 848 -11.58 34.58 -9.76
N TRP A 849 -12.34 33.64 -9.20
CA TRP A 849 -13.49 32.95 -9.75
C TRP A 849 -14.66 33.87 -10.16
N LEU A 850 -15.40 33.45 -11.18
CA LEU A 850 -16.86 33.58 -11.28
C LEU A 850 -17.44 32.36 -12.00
#